data_AF-A0A1T4MPY6-F1
#
_entry.id   AF-A0A1T4MPY6-F1
#
_cell.length_a   1.000
_cell.length_b   1.000
_cell.length_c   1.000
_cell.angle_alpha   90.00
_cell.angle_beta   90.00
_cell.angle_gamma   90.00
#
_symmetry.space_group_name_H-M   'P 1'
#
loop_
_entity.id
_entity.type
_entity.pdbx_description
1 polymer ?
#
loop_
_entity_poly.entity_id
_entity_poly.type
_entity_poly.pdbx_seq_one_letter_code
_entity_poly.pdbx_strand_id
1 'polypeptide(L)'
;MKKVGNRLPRLAAAVVFALAGIPVASPTAAWAQSWNMYGSGSSFFVPITSAPNPNGGPPELLVSLTLNGGNNTTLTNNFILDTGSLGLVADPAHYRPGNDPILAPYATITYTTSGDNPVGSLYLTNVQINGTNGQSVIARVPILGSTNYGYKQLGVGFDRGGISIGQSATSPLTPANNYYNMNPFLALVSGPGVSTMQPGYIIGMNGFQNLGLGPGVLLGLNSQNTSGFSFQQLASNGGLPSYCGTAGMGCPLQWSAQNGSISITTNGHTYNLGSASQLPDSGISYMIVNAPGNTVPVGPGNCSDSGSPTNCLQSGTVQVFLPGQNQAAYSFTLGDATNPSTPFGVQVSTGVPPSNLGRTFFENLNYLYDPINGFVGYEASGTSGTNAVIIPMVALQGNLALSNGFLSSFPMFLMGGLTLQQSGSGILNGPITGPGGLTLLSGNVTLGGVDSYSGGTTVNGGWLTIANTGSIVGDVTINKGGGFTNNGTIDGNGLLTVNAGGSFINNGTVNTPLQWQLNQGSFTNNGTFNGSLANTGTASNTGTLTGSVINGTSGMFSNSGTITGGVSNMGLFANTGTIGGNVTNMGLFANNGTVSGGFTNTGILSGNGILAGGLINSGVVAPGNSIGTLNVNGSFVQNPTGSYQV
;
A
#
# COMPACT_ATOMS: atom_id res chain seq x y z
N MET A 1 -14.69 25.09 79.80
CA MET A 1 -13.42 24.38 80.11
C MET A 1 -13.38 23.05 79.37
N LYS A 2 -12.18 22.69 78.89
CA LYS A 2 -11.73 21.38 78.34
C LYS A 2 -11.89 21.08 76.84
N LYS A 3 -10.82 21.52 76.15
CA LYS A 3 -9.89 20.76 75.28
C LYS A 3 -10.37 20.24 73.90
N VAL A 4 -9.87 21.00 72.92
CA VAL A 4 -9.46 20.64 71.56
C VAL A 4 -8.71 19.29 71.50
N GLY A 5 -9.06 18.48 70.50
CA GLY A 5 -8.31 17.30 70.06
C GLY A 5 -8.39 17.15 68.55
N ASN A 6 -7.30 17.51 67.87
CA ASN A 6 -7.08 17.32 66.43
C ASN A 6 -7.22 15.84 66.01
N ARG A 7 -8.02 15.57 64.98
CA ARG A 7 -7.79 14.47 64.03
C ARG A 7 -8.18 14.92 62.62
N LEU A 8 -7.18 15.18 61.78
CA LEU A 8 -7.34 15.19 60.32
C LEU A 8 -7.68 13.77 59.86
N PRO A 9 -8.74 13.55 59.06
CA PRO A 9 -8.78 12.39 58.19
C PRO A 9 -7.90 12.68 56.96
N ARG A 10 -6.87 11.86 56.78
CA ARG A 10 -6.14 11.74 55.52
C ARG A 10 -7.13 11.32 54.44
N LEU A 11 -7.52 12.23 53.55
CA LEU A 11 -8.12 11.87 52.27
C LEU A 11 -7.00 11.26 51.42
N ALA A 12 -6.93 9.93 51.38
CA ALA A 12 -6.25 9.23 50.31
C ALA A 12 -7.10 9.41 49.05
N ALA A 13 -6.70 10.33 48.18
CA ALA A 13 -7.25 10.43 46.84
C ALA A 13 -6.81 9.19 46.06
N ALA A 14 -7.68 8.18 46.02
CA ALA A 14 -7.62 7.16 44.98
C ALA A 14 -8.01 7.86 43.66
N VAL A 15 -7.01 8.23 42.88
CA VAL A 15 -7.19 8.60 41.47
C VAL A 15 -7.64 7.33 40.75
N VAL A 16 -8.95 7.16 40.63
CA VAL A 16 -9.53 6.23 39.67
C VAL A 16 -9.27 6.83 38.30
N PHE A 17 -8.24 6.33 37.61
CA PHE A 17 -8.16 6.45 36.17
C PHE A 17 -9.35 5.67 35.61
N ALA A 18 -10.45 6.37 35.31
CA ALA A 18 -11.44 5.85 34.40
C ALA A 18 -10.76 5.73 33.03
N LEU A 19 -10.23 4.54 32.72
CA LEU A 19 -10.00 4.14 31.34
C LEU A 19 -11.35 4.23 30.65
N ALA A 20 -11.55 5.29 29.88
CA ALA A 20 -12.61 5.34 28.88
C ALA A 20 -12.41 4.11 27.98
N GLY A 21 -13.34 3.17 28.09
CA GLY A 21 -13.36 1.98 27.27
C GLY A 21 -13.34 2.38 25.81
N ILE A 22 -12.28 1.98 25.12
CA ILE A 22 -12.29 1.86 23.66
C ILE A 22 -13.46 0.92 23.36
N PRO A 23 -14.49 1.34 22.60
CA PRO A 23 -15.51 0.41 22.18
C PRO A 23 -14.81 -0.63 21.30
N VAL A 24 -14.65 -1.84 21.83
CA VAL A 24 -14.40 -3.02 21.03
C VAL A 24 -15.61 -3.13 20.13
N ALA A 25 -15.45 -2.73 18.87
CA ALA A 25 -16.44 -2.98 17.85
C ALA A 25 -16.64 -4.51 17.80
N SER A 26 -17.79 -4.96 18.29
CA SER A 26 -18.37 -6.26 17.90
C SER A 26 -18.27 -6.38 16.37
N PRO A 27 -18.09 -7.59 15.80
CA PRO A 27 -18.00 -7.76 14.36
C PRO A 27 -19.31 -7.28 13.73
N THR A 28 -19.33 -6.00 13.34
CA THR A 28 -20.41 -5.41 12.58
C THR A 28 -20.47 -6.20 11.29
N ALA A 29 -21.69 -6.62 10.92
CA ALA A 29 -22.03 -7.29 9.68
C ALA A 29 -21.02 -6.96 8.57
N ALA A 30 -20.45 -7.99 7.95
CA ALA A 30 -19.49 -7.87 6.86
C ALA A 30 -20.03 -6.84 5.85
N TRP A 31 -19.52 -5.61 5.91
CA TRP A 31 -19.65 -4.68 4.81
C TRP A 31 -18.99 -5.41 3.67
N ALA A 32 -19.73 -5.68 2.59
CA ALA A 32 -19.14 -6.21 1.38
C ALA A 32 -18.05 -5.23 0.95
N GLN A 33 -16.81 -5.48 1.36
CA GLN A 33 -15.69 -4.62 1.04
C GLN A 33 -15.57 -4.67 -0.48
N SER A 34 -15.72 -3.52 -1.12
CA SER A 34 -15.69 -3.42 -2.56
C SER A 34 -14.47 -2.61 -2.96
N TRP A 35 -13.75 -3.12 -3.94
CA TRP A 35 -12.95 -2.29 -4.82
C TRP A 35 -13.36 -2.58 -6.26
N ASN A 36 -13.19 -1.63 -7.17
CA ASN A 36 -13.53 -1.82 -8.57
C ASN A 36 -12.30 -1.96 -9.48
N MET A 37 -11.19 -2.49 -8.94
CA MET A 37 -9.98 -2.75 -9.73
C MET A 37 -10.16 -3.87 -10.75
N TYR A 38 -11.02 -4.86 -10.43
CA TYR A 38 -11.31 -5.99 -11.31
C TYR A 38 -12.70 -5.86 -11.93
N GLY A 39 -12.78 -6.08 -13.23
CA GLY A 39 -14.03 -6.03 -14.00
C GLY A 39 -14.77 -7.37 -14.03
N SER A 40 -15.66 -7.51 -15.02
CA SER A 40 -16.45 -8.72 -15.27
C SER A 40 -15.79 -9.66 -16.29
N GLY A 41 -14.46 -9.71 -16.33
CA GLY A 41 -13.71 -10.53 -17.29
C GLY A 41 -14.01 -12.02 -17.13
N SER A 42 -13.79 -12.79 -18.19
CA SER A 42 -13.95 -14.25 -18.13
C SER A 42 -12.86 -14.90 -17.29
N SER A 43 -13.13 -16.10 -16.77
CA SER A 43 -12.14 -16.94 -16.09
C SER A 43 -12.21 -18.39 -16.58
N PHE A 44 -11.11 -19.12 -16.47
CA PHE A 44 -11.03 -20.54 -16.81
C PHE A 44 -10.45 -21.34 -15.64
N PHE A 45 -11.11 -22.44 -15.28
CA PHE A 45 -10.73 -23.27 -14.14
C PHE A 45 -9.88 -24.47 -14.59
N VAL A 46 -8.71 -24.60 -13.97
CA VAL A 46 -7.75 -25.69 -14.17
C VAL A 46 -7.74 -26.54 -12.90
N PRO A 47 -8.26 -27.79 -12.93
CA PRO A 47 -8.22 -28.65 -11.76
C PRO A 47 -6.78 -29.02 -11.41
N ILE A 48 -6.49 -29.09 -10.12
CA ILE A 48 -5.24 -29.68 -9.63
C ILE A 48 -5.54 -31.06 -9.02
N THR A 49 -4.57 -31.96 -9.18
CA THR A 49 -4.52 -33.22 -8.45
C THR A 49 -3.35 -33.19 -7.49
N SER A 50 -3.33 -34.08 -6.50
CA SER A 50 -2.24 -34.14 -5.53
C SER A 50 -1.59 -35.51 -5.49
N ALA A 51 -0.29 -35.54 -5.18
CA ALA A 51 0.47 -36.75 -4.93
C ALA A 51 1.21 -36.63 -3.59
N PRO A 52 1.29 -37.70 -2.78
CA PRO A 52 2.08 -37.68 -1.55
C PRO A 52 3.54 -37.33 -1.85
N ASN A 53 4.14 -36.42 -1.07
CA ASN A 53 5.57 -36.20 -1.14
C ASN A 53 6.29 -37.37 -0.43
N PRO A 54 7.29 -38.02 -1.06
CA PRO A 54 7.99 -39.16 -0.48
C PRO A 54 8.61 -38.91 0.89
N ASN A 55 9.04 -37.68 1.18
CA ASN A 55 9.68 -37.30 2.43
C ASN A 55 8.66 -36.85 3.49
N GLY A 56 7.42 -36.55 3.11
CA GLY A 56 6.36 -36.06 4.00
C GLY A 56 6.06 -34.56 3.81
N GLY A 57 5.21 -34.03 4.68
CA GLY A 57 4.65 -32.67 4.56
C GLY A 57 3.52 -32.56 3.54
N PRO A 58 3.12 -31.33 3.15
CA PRO A 58 2.01 -31.10 2.24
C PRO A 58 2.25 -31.75 0.86
N PRO A 59 1.20 -32.36 0.26
CA PRO A 59 1.32 -33.14 -0.97
C PRO A 59 1.72 -32.25 -2.16
N GLU A 60 2.38 -32.86 -3.14
CA GLU A 60 2.75 -32.21 -4.40
C GLU A 60 1.51 -31.86 -5.22
N LEU A 61 1.55 -30.71 -5.90
CA LEU A 61 0.44 -30.17 -6.69
C LEU A 61 0.68 -30.42 -8.17
N LEU A 62 -0.30 -31.01 -8.84
CA LEU A 62 -0.15 -31.49 -10.21
C LEU A 62 -1.22 -30.91 -11.13
N VAL A 63 -0.78 -30.32 -12.24
CA VAL A 63 -1.62 -29.81 -13.33
C VAL A 63 -1.48 -30.71 -14.55
N SER A 64 -2.60 -31.10 -15.16
CA SER A 64 -2.58 -31.88 -16.39
C SER A 64 -2.32 -30.98 -17.60
N LEU A 65 -1.24 -31.27 -18.33
CA LEU A 65 -0.88 -30.60 -19.58
C LEU A 65 -0.86 -31.59 -20.73
N THR A 66 -1.22 -31.13 -21.92
CA THR A 66 -1.01 -31.85 -23.18
C THR A 66 0.03 -31.11 -24.01
N LEU A 67 1.14 -31.79 -24.31
CA LEU A 67 2.30 -31.26 -25.04
C LEU A 67 2.62 -32.10 -26.29
N ASN A 68 3.57 -31.62 -27.10
CA ASN A 68 4.07 -32.36 -28.26
C ASN A 68 4.74 -33.68 -27.83
N GLY A 69 4.38 -34.77 -28.50
CA GLY A 69 4.93 -36.12 -28.33
C GLY A 69 5.87 -36.56 -29.46
N GLY A 70 6.17 -35.66 -30.39
CA GLY A 70 6.91 -35.96 -31.62
C GLY A 70 6.09 -36.77 -32.62
N ASN A 71 6.53 -36.81 -33.88
CA ASN A 71 5.88 -37.58 -34.95
C ASN A 71 4.36 -37.36 -35.06
N ASN A 72 3.91 -36.09 -34.92
CA ASN A 72 2.49 -35.70 -34.91
C ASN A 72 1.64 -36.36 -33.82
N THR A 73 2.24 -36.72 -32.67
CA THR A 73 1.53 -37.23 -31.50
C THR A 73 1.54 -36.21 -30.36
N THR A 74 0.67 -36.40 -29.36
CA THR A 74 0.62 -35.58 -28.14
C THR A 74 0.82 -36.45 -26.90
N LEU A 75 1.39 -35.86 -25.86
CA LEU A 75 1.57 -36.47 -24.54
C LEU A 75 0.75 -35.70 -23.52
N THR A 76 -0.18 -36.37 -22.85
CA THR A 76 -0.96 -35.81 -21.74
C THR A 76 -0.42 -36.35 -20.43
N ASN A 77 0.20 -35.48 -19.63
CA ASN A 77 0.86 -35.85 -18.38
C ASN A 77 0.62 -34.81 -17.29
N ASN A 78 0.91 -35.18 -16.05
CA ASN A 78 0.85 -34.30 -14.90
C ASN A 78 2.19 -33.60 -14.66
N PHE A 79 2.14 -32.29 -14.48
CA PHE A 79 3.27 -31.41 -14.19
C PHE A 79 3.17 -30.81 -12.81
N ILE A 80 4.31 -30.64 -12.15
CA ILE A 80 4.42 -30.09 -10.80
C ILE A 80 4.18 -28.58 -10.88
N LEU A 81 3.11 -28.10 -10.26
CA LEU A 81 2.84 -26.67 -10.14
C LEU A 81 3.88 -26.05 -9.21
N ASP A 82 4.66 -25.11 -9.73
CA ASP A 82 5.81 -24.54 -9.02
C ASP A 82 5.82 -23.01 -9.11
N THR A 83 5.39 -22.33 -8.04
CA THR A 83 5.49 -20.87 -7.89
C THR A 83 6.88 -20.40 -7.46
N GLY A 84 7.76 -21.33 -7.05
CA GLY A 84 9.16 -21.10 -6.72
C GLY A 84 10.06 -20.88 -7.93
N SER A 85 9.65 -21.36 -9.11
CA SER A 85 10.38 -21.20 -10.37
C SER A 85 9.54 -20.48 -11.45
N LEU A 86 10.20 -20.07 -12.54
CA LEU A 86 9.55 -19.47 -13.71
C LEU A 86 10.02 -20.19 -14.97
N GLY A 87 9.06 -20.71 -15.74
CA GLY A 87 9.29 -21.41 -17.01
C GLY A 87 8.83 -22.87 -16.98
N LEU A 88 8.66 -23.47 -18.16
CA LEU A 88 8.23 -24.86 -18.28
C LEU A 88 9.43 -25.78 -18.54
N VAL A 89 9.54 -26.86 -17.78
CA VAL A 89 10.59 -27.88 -17.93
C VAL A 89 9.94 -29.25 -18.07
N ALA A 90 10.37 -30.01 -19.07
CA ALA A 90 9.85 -31.34 -19.33
C ALA A 90 10.95 -32.30 -19.79
N ASP A 91 10.97 -33.48 -19.21
CA ASP A 91 11.82 -34.59 -19.62
C ASP A 91 11.29 -35.31 -20.90
N PRO A 92 12.05 -36.27 -21.46
CA PRO A 92 11.65 -36.95 -22.71
C PRO A 92 10.39 -37.83 -22.62
N ALA A 93 9.88 -38.11 -21.41
CA ALA A 93 8.62 -38.82 -21.20
C ALA A 93 7.42 -37.84 -21.18
N HIS A 94 7.66 -36.56 -20.93
CA HIS A 94 6.64 -35.53 -20.81
C HIS A 94 6.57 -34.60 -22.03
N TYR A 95 7.68 -34.45 -22.76
CA TYR A 95 7.75 -33.61 -23.96
C TYR A 95 8.74 -34.17 -24.98
N ARG A 96 8.34 -34.15 -26.25
CA ARG A 96 9.22 -34.45 -27.38
C ARG A 96 8.99 -33.39 -28.46
N PRO A 97 10.01 -32.61 -28.84
CA PRO A 97 9.82 -31.35 -29.55
C PRO A 97 9.22 -31.50 -30.94
N GLY A 98 9.36 -32.64 -31.61
CA GLY A 98 8.84 -32.81 -32.97
C GLY A 98 9.35 -31.71 -33.92
N ASN A 99 8.44 -30.86 -34.40
CA ASN A 99 8.73 -29.72 -35.28
C ASN A 99 8.73 -28.37 -34.55
N ASP A 100 8.69 -28.35 -33.21
CA ASP A 100 8.68 -27.11 -32.45
C ASP A 100 9.98 -26.31 -32.70
N PRO A 101 9.90 -24.98 -32.93
CA PRO A 101 11.08 -24.17 -33.21
C PRO A 101 12.07 -24.15 -32.04
N ILE A 102 13.36 -24.34 -32.34
CA ILE A 102 14.45 -24.16 -31.38
C ILE A 102 14.67 -22.66 -31.17
N LEU A 103 14.61 -22.21 -29.92
CA LEU A 103 14.94 -20.85 -29.50
C LEU A 103 16.39 -20.73 -29.03
N ALA A 104 16.90 -21.75 -28.35
CA ALA A 104 18.31 -21.82 -27.96
C ALA A 104 18.80 -23.28 -27.97
N PRO A 105 20.03 -23.54 -28.49
CA PRO A 105 20.56 -24.90 -28.58
C PRO A 105 20.90 -25.48 -27.20
N TYR A 106 21.24 -24.64 -26.23
CA TYR A 106 21.50 -25.04 -24.85
C TYR A 106 20.75 -24.16 -23.87
N ALA A 107 20.14 -24.79 -22.88
CA ALA A 107 19.37 -24.18 -21.82
C ALA A 107 19.41 -25.03 -20.55
N THR A 108 19.29 -24.37 -19.40
CA THR A 108 19.26 -24.99 -18.08
C THR A 108 18.46 -24.14 -17.12
N ILE A 109 17.97 -24.69 -16.02
CA ILE A 109 17.42 -23.94 -14.89
C ILE A 109 18.03 -24.47 -13.61
N THR A 110 18.34 -23.59 -12.67
CA THR A 110 18.81 -23.99 -11.34
C THR A 110 17.64 -23.95 -10.38
N TYR A 111 17.26 -25.11 -9.83
CA TYR A 111 16.33 -25.16 -8.70
C TYR A 111 17.13 -24.89 -7.43
N THR A 112 17.21 -23.63 -7.03
CA THR A 112 18.09 -23.14 -5.95
C THR A 112 17.88 -23.84 -4.61
N THR A 113 16.70 -24.41 -4.40
CA THR A 113 16.33 -25.11 -3.17
C THR A 113 16.83 -26.55 -3.12
N SER A 114 16.82 -27.30 -4.23
CA SER A 114 17.32 -28.68 -4.30
C SER A 114 18.77 -28.77 -4.82
N GLY A 115 19.24 -27.75 -5.53
CA GLY A 115 20.52 -27.75 -6.24
C GLY A 115 20.48 -28.46 -7.60
N ASP A 116 19.31 -28.89 -8.07
CA ASP A 116 19.17 -29.56 -9.36
C ASP A 116 19.32 -28.61 -10.55
N ASN A 117 19.92 -29.11 -11.63
CA ASN A 117 20.21 -28.33 -12.84
C ASN A 117 19.94 -29.17 -14.11
N PRO A 118 18.67 -29.41 -14.50
CA PRO A 118 18.40 -30.07 -15.77
C PRO A 118 18.94 -29.26 -16.95
N VAL A 119 19.35 -29.96 -18.00
CA VAL A 119 19.94 -29.35 -19.21
C VAL A 119 19.28 -29.89 -20.47
N GLY A 120 19.20 -29.06 -21.50
CA GLY A 120 18.60 -29.43 -22.78
C GLY A 120 18.60 -28.26 -23.76
N SER A 121 17.74 -28.33 -24.78
CA SER A 121 17.49 -27.19 -25.69
C SER A 121 16.19 -26.48 -25.31
N LEU A 122 16.10 -25.19 -25.62
CA LEU A 122 14.89 -24.40 -25.43
C LEU A 122 14.08 -24.39 -26.73
N TYR A 123 12.81 -24.78 -26.65
CA TYR A 123 11.88 -24.81 -27.78
C TYR A 123 10.70 -23.86 -27.54
N LEU A 124 10.06 -23.36 -28.60
CA LEU A 124 8.77 -22.67 -28.50
C LEU A 124 7.64 -23.66 -28.77
N THR A 125 6.82 -23.98 -27.78
CA THR A 125 5.71 -24.95 -27.91
C THR A 125 4.37 -24.31 -27.62
N ASN A 126 3.31 -24.94 -28.14
CA ASN A 126 1.97 -24.77 -27.61
C ASN A 126 1.79 -25.73 -26.42
N VAL A 127 1.20 -25.22 -25.34
CA VAL A 127 0.89 -25.96 -24.12
C VAL A 127 -0.61 -25.94 -23.95
N GLN A 128 -1.24 -27.11 -24.10
CA GLN A 128 -2.65 -27.24 -23.78
C GLN A 128 -2.80 -27.50 -22.28
N ILE A 129 -3.38 -26.53 -21.58
CA ILE A 129 -3.69 -26.59 -20.15
C ILE A 129 -5.11 -27.16 -20.01
N ASN A 130 -5.22 -28.36 -19.44
CA ASN A 130 -6.48 -29.09 -19.40
C ASN A 130 -7.36 -28.60 -18.24
N GLY A 131 -8.62 -28.28 -18.55
CA GLY A 131 -9.66 -27.93 -17.59
C GLY A 131 -10.61 -29.09 -17.31
N THR A 132 -11.79 -28.77 -16.78
CA THR A 132 -12.86 -29.75 -16.56
C THR A 132 -13.64 -30.03 -17.86
N ASN A 133 -14.37 -31.15 -17.89
CA ASN A 133 -15.28 -31.51 -18.99
C ASN A 133 -14.63 -31.51 -20.39
N GLY A 134 -13.33 -31.81 -20.48
CA GLY A 134 -12.58 -31.84 -21.74
C GLY A 134 -12.26 -30.47 -22.34
N GLN A 135 -12.55 -29.37 -21.64
CA GLN A 135 -12.15 -28.04 -22.07
C GLN A 135 -10.65 -27.81 -21.83
N SER A 136 -10.04 -26.92 -22.60
CA SER A 136 -8.65 -26.50 -22.41
C SER A 136 -8.42 -25.08 -22.92
N VAL A 137 -7.35 -24.46 -22.42
CA VAL A 137 -6.77 -23.25 -22.98
C VAL A 137 -5.37 -23.56 -23.49
N ILE A 138 -4.91 -22.80 -24.49
CA ILE A 138 -3.57 -22.95 -25.06
C ILE A 138 -2.71 -21.77 -24.62
N ALA A 139 -1.58 -22.07 -24.00
CA ALA A 139 -0.48 -21.14 -23.83
C ALA A 139 0.56 -21.36 -24.92
N ARG A 140 1.27 -20.30 -25.34
CA ARG A 140 2.43 -20.44 -26.23
C ARG A 140 3.66 -19.94 -25.49
N VAL A 141 4.51 -20.86 -25.08
CA VAL A 141 5.65 -20.58 -24.19
C VAL A 141 6.91 -21.32 -24.60
N PRO A 142 8.07 -20.78 -24.23
CA PRO A 142 9.31 -21.52 -24.26
C PRO A 142 9.35 -22.65 -23.23
N ILE A 143 9.83 -23.81 -23.64
CA ILE A 143 9.98 -25.01 -22.83
C ILE A 143 11.42 -25.52 -22.88
N LEU A 144 11.99 -25.79 -21.71
CA LEU A 144 13.23 -26.55 -21.61
C LEU A 144 12.92 -28.04 -21.81
N GLY A 145 13.24 -28.54 -23.00
CA GLY A 145 13.21 -29.97 -23.29
C GLY A 145 14.44 -30.63 -22.67
N SER A 146 14.31 -31.03 -21.40
CA SER A 146 15.39 -31.62 -20.61
C SER A 146 15.83 -32.96 -21.22
N THR A 147 17.13 -33.17 -21.27
CA THR A 147 17.74 -34.48 -21.59
C THR A 147 17.81 -35.38 -20.35
N ASN A 148 17.69 -34.80 -19.16
CA ASN A 148 17.61 -35.51 -17.89
C ASN A 148 16.16 -35.94 -17.60
N TYR A 149 15.97 -37.15 -17.05
CA TYR A 149 14.69 -37.69 -16.63
C TYR A 149 14.27 -37.21 -15.23
N GLY A 150 12.96 -37.15 -14.98
CA GLY A 150 12.39 -36.78 -13.68
C GLY A 150 12.00 -35.31 -13.54
N TYR A 151 12.24 -34.49 -14.57
CA TYR A 151 11.92 -33.06 -14.58
C TYR A 151 10.61 -32.81 -15.32
N LYS A 152 9.65 -32.21 -14.62
CA LYS A 152 8.27 -31.97 -15.11
C LYS A 152 7.64 -30.78 -14.39
N GLN A 153 8.38 -29.69 -14.25
CA GLN A 153 7.97 -28.50 -13.51
C GLN A 153 7.22 -27.52 -14.40
N LEU A 154 6.05 -27.09 -13.92
CA LEU A 154 5.26 -25.99 -14.42
C LEU A 154 5.57 -24.75 -13.56
N GLY A 155 6.65 -24.05 -13.92
CA GLY A 155 7.10 -22.84 -13.24
C GLY A 155 6.20 -21.65 -13.57
N VAL A 156 5.41 -21.21 -12.59
CA VAL A 156 4.43 -20.13 -12.71
C VAL A 156 4.71 -18.99 -11.73
N GLY A 157 5.90 -18.94 -11.13
CA GLY A 157 6.33 -17.83 -10.29
C GLY A 157 6.55 -16.52 -11.05
N PHE A 158 7.01 -15.51 -10.32
CA PHE A 158 7.53 -14.24 -10.84
C PHE A 158 8.69 -13.79 -9.94
N ASP A 159 9.54 -12.89 -10.42
CA ASP A 159 10.76 -12.46 -9.69
C ASP A 159 11.69 -13.62 -9.32
N ARG A 160 11.88 -14.58 -10.24
CA ARG A 160 12.74 -15.75 -10.02
C ARG A 160 13.81 -15.86 -11.09
N GLY A 161 14.96 -16.40 -10.68
CA GLY A 161 15.87 -17.02 -11.62
C GLY A 161 15.12 -18.14 -12.33
N GLY A 162 15.05 -18.08 -13.65
CA GLY A 162 14.41 -19.14 -14.42
C GLY A 162 15.37 -19.73 -15.42
N ILE A 163 14.86 -20.13 -16.59
CA ILE A 163 15.70 -20.76 -17.60
C ILE A 163 16.82 -19.80 -18.02
N SER A 164 18.04 -20.31 -18.05
CA SER A 164 19.24 -19.67 -18.60
C SER A 164 19.61 -20.36 -19.91
N ILE A 165 20.10 -19.59 -20.88
CA ILE A 165 20.40 -20.06 -22.24
C ILE A 165 21.85 -19.79 -22.62
N GLY A 166 22.38 -20.59 -23.55
CA GLY A 166 23.71 -20.44 -24.13
C GLY A 166 23.88 -21.21 -25.44
N GLN A 167 25.07 -21.16 -26.02
CA GLN A 167 25.40 -21.92 -27.23
C GLN A 167 25.71 -23.40 -26.93
N SER A 168 26.27 -23.68 -25.75
CA SER A 168 26.64 -25.02 -25.29
C SER A 168 26.78 -25.06 -23.76
N ALA A 169 27.03 -26.25 -23.19
CA ALA A 169 27.21 -26.45 -21.75
C ALA A 169 28.43 -25.73 -21.15
N THR A 170 29.40 -25.33 -21.97
CA THR A 170 30.62 -24.61 -21.52
C THR A 170 30.59 -23.13 -21.86
N SER A 171 29.56 -22.67 -22.57
CA SER A 171 29.41 -21.26 -22.92
C SER A 171 28.86 -20.44 -21.75
N PRO A 172 29.18 -19.14 -21.66
CA PRO A 172 28.52 -18.24 -20.71
C PRO A 172 27.00 -18.30 -20.89
N LEU A 173 26.29 -18.48 -19.77
CA LEU A 173 24.82 -18.53 -19.76
C LEU A 173 24.25 -17.15 -19.45
N THR A 174 23.16 -16.81 -20.13
CA THR A 174 22.38 -15.60 -19.87
C THR A 174 20.96 -15.96 -19.45
N PRO A 175 20.36 -15.25 -18.48
CA PRO A 175 18.95 -15.45 -18.14
C PRO A 175 18.05 -15.27 -19.35
N ALA A 176 17.12 -16.19 -19.56
CA ALA A 176 16.10 -16.10 -20.60
C ALA A 176 14.94 -15.17 -20.22
N ASN A 177 14.90 -14.69 -18.97
CA ASN A 177 13.81 -13.88 -18.39
C ASN A 177 13.37 -12.67 -19.23
N ASN A 178 14.29 -12.04 -19.96
CA ASN A 178 13.98 -10.86 -20.78
C ASN A 178 13.71 -11.17 -22.25
N TYR A 179 13.87 -12.43 -22.68
CA TYR A 179 13.74 -12.84 -24.08
C TYR A 179 12.65 -13.91 -24.28
N TYR A 180 12.63 -14.93 -23.42
CA TYR A 180 11.87 -16.16 -23.65
C TYR A 180 11.21 -16.74 -22.39
N ASN A 181 11.62 -16.39 -21.18
CA ASN A 181 11.03 -17.04 -20.01
C ASN A 181 9.63 -16.49 -19.74
N MET A 182 8.63 -17.36 -19.75
CA MET A 182 7.23 -16.97 -19.64
C MET A 182 6.52 -17.85 -18.62
N ASN A 183 5.65 -17.22 -17.83
CA ASN A 183 4.70 -17.93 -16.99
C ASN A 183 3.59 -18.51 -17.90
N PRO A 184 3.41 -19.84 -17.98
CA PRO A 184 2.42 -20.42 -18.89
C PRO A 184 0.98 -19.98 -18.61
N PHE A 185 0.64 -19.65 -17.37
CA PHE A 185 -0.69 -19.12 -17.01
C PHE A 185 -0.93 -17.68 -17.48
N LEU A 186 0.15 -16.96 -17.80
CA LEU A 186 0.10 -15.59 -18.29
C LEU A 186 0.42 -15.49 -19.78
N ALA A 187 0.53 -16.61 -20.50
CA ALA A 187 0.93 -16.66 -21.91
C ALA A 187 -0.14 -17.31 -22.80
N LEU A 188 -1.40 -17.14 -22.42
CA LEU A 188 -2.55 -17.73 -23.11
C LEU A 188 -2.77 -17.06 -24.47
N VAL A 189 -2.96 -17.88 -25.51
CA VAL A 189 -3.17 -17.41 -26.89
C VAL A 189 -4.52 -17.82 -27.48
N SER A 190 -5.17 -18.86 -26.94
CA SER A 190 -6.51 -19.28 -27.39
C SER A 190 -7.22 -20.17 -26.36
N GLY A 191 -8.54 -20.25 -26.45
CA GLY A 191 -9.37 -21.10 -25.59
C GLY A 191 -10.58 -20.35 -25.03
N PRO A 192 -11.46 -21.01 -24.26
CA PRO A 192 -12.66 -20.40 -23.70
C PRO A 192 -12.33 -19.15 -22.86
N GLY A 193 -12.93 -18.01 -23.22
CA GLY A 193 -12.83 -16.75 -22.47
C GLY A 193 -11.49 -16.01 -22.56
N VAL A 194 -10.45 -16.57 -23.20
CA VAL A 194 -9.10 -15.97 -23.22
C VAL A 194 -9.08 -14.54 -23.75
N SER A 195 -9.90 -14.22 -24.76
CA SER A 195 -9.98 -12.88 -25.36
C SER A 195 -10.53 -11.79 -24.43
N THR A 196 -11.22 -12.19 -23.35
CA THR A 196 -11.88 -11.28 -22.39
C THR A 196 -11.35 -11.47 -20.97
N MET A 197 -10.31 -12.28 -20.77
CA MET A 197 -9.66 -12.48 -19.48
C MET A 197 -8.82 -11.26 -19.11
N GLN A 198 -8.95 -10.80 -17.87
CA GLN A 198 -7.95 -9.92 -17.27
C GLN A 198 -6.77 -10.78 -16.80
N PRO A 199 -5.51 -10.48 -17.18
CA PRO A 199 -4.36 -11.31 -16.83
C PRO A 199 -4.18 -11.48 -15.32
N GLY A 200 -3.75 -12.68 -14.93
CA GLY A 200 -3.57 -13.08 -13.53
C GLY A 200 -4.19 -14.45 -13.25
N TYR A 201 -3.88 -15.01 -12.10
CA TYR A 201 -4.41 -16.29 -11.67
C TYR A 201 -4.56 -16.39 -10.15
N ILE A 202 -5.39 -17.34 -9.71
CA ILE A 202 -5.61 -17.68 -8.31
C ILE A 202 -5.38 -19.17 -8.10
N ILE A 203 -4.56 -19.55 -7.14
CA ILE A 203 -4.34 -20.94 -6.70
C ILE A 203 -5.16 -21.17 -5.43
N GLY A 204 -6.08 -22.13 -5.46
CA GLY A 204 -6.94 -22.47 -4.33
C GLY A 204 -6.89 -23.96 -3.99
N MET A 205 -6.32 -24.29 -2.83
CA MET A 205 -6.02 -25.67 -2.44
C MET A 205 -7.21 -26.47 -1.92
N ASN A 206 -8.20 -25.81 -1.31
CA ASN A 206 -9.52 -26.41 -1.07
C ASN A 206 -10.53 -26.06 -2.15
N GLY A 207 -10.07 -25.42 -3.21
CA GLY A 207 -10.92 -24.84 -4.22
C GLY A 207 -11.55 -23.52 -3.81
N PHE A 208 -12.60 -23.18 -4.54
CA PHE A 208 -13.28 -21.89 -4.48
C PHE A 208 -14.72 -22.16 -4.09
N GLN A 209 -14.99 -22.29 -2.79
CA GLN A 209 -16.29 -22.69 -2.26
C GLN A 209 -17.42 -21.77 -2.76
N ASN A 210 -17.17 -20.45 -2.79
CA ASN A 210 -18.11 -19.44 -3.29
C ASN A 210 -18.45 -19.59 -4.79
N LEU A 211 -17.64 -20.35 -5.54
CA LEU A 211 -17.83 -20.63 -6.97
C LEU A 211 -18.26 -22.08 -7.24
N GLY A 212 -18.36 -22.92 -6.20
CA GLY A 212 -18.66 -24.35 -6.34
C GLY A 212 -17.55 -25.13 -7.06
N LEU A 213 -16.30 -24.65 -7.00
CA LEU A 213 -15.15 -25.28 -7.66
C LEU A 213 -14.27 -25.98 -6.62
N GLY A 214 -13.81 -27.19 -6.96
CA GLY A 214 -12.83 -27.92 -6.15
C GLY A 214 -11.42 -27.33 -6.25
N PRO A 215 -10.41 -28.02 -5.69
CA PRO A 215 -9.01 -27.60 -5.75
C PRO A 215 -8.57 -27.30 -7.19
N GLY A 216 -7.94 -26.15 -7.39
CA GLY A 216 -7.49 -25.77 -8.73
C GLY A 216 -6.88 -24.38 -8.85
N VAL A 217 -6.66 -24.00 -10.10
CA VAL A 217 -6.20 -22.68 -10.50
C VAL A 217 -7.29 -22.00 -11.32
N LEU A 218 -7.66 -20.77 -10.95
CA LEU A 218 -8.47 -19.89 -11.80
C LEU A 218 -7.55 -18.99 -12.61
N LEU A 219 -7.64 -19.09 -13.93
CA LEU A 219 -6.98 -18.18 -14.87
C LEU A 219 -7.95 -17.05 -15.23
N GLY A 220 -7.50 -15.81 -15.19
CA GLY A 220 -8.35 -14.65 -15.45
C GLY A 220 -8.95 -14.08 -14.16
N LEU A 221 -8.58 -12.85 -13.82
CA LEU A 221 -9.09 -12.16 -12.63
C LEU A 221 -10.41 -11.43 -12.94
N ASN A 222 -11.35 -11.48 -12.01
CA ASN A 222 -12.59 -10.71 -12.10
C ASN A 222 -13.16 -10.41 -10.71
N SER A 223 -14.10 -9.48 -10.63
CA SER A 223 -14.68 -9.04 -9.36
C SER A 223 -15.25 -10.18 -8.51
N GLN A 224 -15.77 -11.24 -9.14
CA GLN A 224 -16.36 -12.37 -8.42
C GLN A 224 -15.30 -13.26 -7.77
N ASN A 225 -14.24 -13.62 -8.51
CA ASN A 225 -13.22 -14.55 -8.00
C ASN A 225 -12.16 -13.87 -7.10
N THR A 226 -12.03 -12.56 -7.17
CA THR A 226 -11.16 -11.79 -6.27
C THR A 226 -11.86 -11.30 -5.00
N SER A 227 -13.16 -11.57 -4.86
CA SER A 227 -13.94 -11.16 -3.69
C SER A 227 -13.41 -11.85 -2.43
N GLY A 228 -13.26 -11.10 -1.34
CA GLY A 228 -12.78 -11.62 -0.04
C GLY A 228 -11.27 -11.64 0.14
N PHE A 229 -10.49 -11.35 -0.91
CA PHE A 229 -9.04 -11.27 -0.82
C PHE A 229 -8.57 -10.00 -0.09
N SER A 230 -7.48 -10.15 0.68
CA SER A 230 -6.61 -9.06 1.10
C SER A 230 -5.46 -8.93 0.12
N PHE A 231 -5.02 -7.72 -0.19
CA PHE A 231 -4.05 -7.45 -1.25
C PHE A 231 -2.78 -6.82 -0.71
N GLN A 232 -1.67 -7.15 -1.34
CA GLN A 232 -0.38 -6.49 -1.14
C GLN A 232 0.16 -6.02 -2.48
N GLN A 233 0.44 -4.72 -2.56
CA GLN A 233 1.12 -4.13 -3.69
C GLN A 233 2.60 -4.53 -3.69
N LEU A 234 3.05 -5.03 -4.82
CA LEU A 234 4.43 -5.40 -5.07
C LEU A 234 5.24 -4.17 -5.48
N ALA A 235 6.53 -4.16 -5.12
CA ALA A 235 7.44 -3.16 -5.65
C ALA A 235 7.73 -3.46 -7.13
N SER A 236 7.75 -2.44 -7.99
CA SER A 236 8.20 -2.61 -9.37
C SER A 236 9.70 -2.91 -9.40
N ASN A 237 10.11 -3.91 -10.18
CA ASN A 237 11.51 -4.32 -10.36
C ASN A 237 11.96 -4.24 -11.83
N GLY A 238 11.21 -3.51 -12.67
CA GLY A 238 11.46 -3.46 -14.10
C GLY A 238 10.25 -3.02 -14.90
N GLY A 239 10.43 -3.05 -16.22
CA GLY A 239 9.39 -2.69 -17.18
C GLY A 239 8.71 -3.91 -17.79
N LEU A 240 8.16 -3.71 -18.98
CA LEU A 240 7.67 -4.81 -19.82
C LEU A 240 8.85 -5.66 -20.33
N PRO A 241 8.61 -6.96 -20.60
CA PRO A 241 9.53 -7.78 -21.38
C PRO A 241 9.89 -7.10 -22.70
N SER A 242 11.12 -7.29 -23.17
CA SER A 242 11.69 -6.57 -24.32
C SER A 242 10.90 -6.75 -25.63
N TYR A 243 10.15 -7.85 -25.75
CA TYR A 243 9.32 -8.19 -26.90
C TYR A 243 7.88 -7.65 -26.81
N CYS A 244 7.54 -6.87 -25.78
CA CYS A 244 6.20 -6.33 -25.54
C CYS A 244 6.16 -4.81 -25.63
N GLY A 245 5.16 -4.28 -26.37
CA GLY A 245 4.87 -2.85 -26.42
C GLY A 245 3.83 -2.37 -25.39
N THR A 246 2.97 -3.27 -24.92
CA THR A 246 1.87 -2.97 -24.00
C THR A 246 1.67 -4.10 -22.99
N ALA A 247 1.33 -3.77 -21.75
CA ALA A 247 1.02 -4.75 -20.71
C ALA A 247 -0.26 -5.54 -21.04
N GLY A 248 -0.27 -6.84 -20.75
CA GLY A 248 -1.43 -7.69 -21.01
C GLY A 248 -1.12 -9.18 -20.91
N MET A 249 -2.01 -10.02 -21.43
CA MET A 249 -1.75 -11.45 -21.55
C MET A 249 -0.55 -11.66 -22.48
N GLY A 250 0.43 -12.44 -22.04
CA GLY A 250 1.73 -12.65 -22.68
C GLY A 250 2.77 -11.57 -22.36
N CYS A 251 2.35 -10.46 -21.76
CA CYS A 251 3.16 -9.27 -21.50
C CYS A 251 2.98 -8.77 -20.05
N PRO A 252 3.37 -9.58 -19.04
CA PRO A 252 3.29 -9.16 -17.63
C PRO A 252 4.30 -8.05 -17.33
N LEU A 253 4.04 -7.22 -16.31
CA LEU A 253 5.05 -6.31 -15.78
C LEU A 253 5.97 -7.04 -14.79
N GLN A 254 7.18 -6.50 -14.60
CA GLN A 254 8.15 -7.05 -13.66
C GLN A 254 7.98 -6.46 -12.26
N TRP A 255 7.76 -7.34 -11.30
CA TRP A 255 7.50 -7.01 -9.89
C TRP A 255 8.46 -7.79 -9.00
N SER A 256 8.84 -7.22 -7.86
CA SER A 256 9.54 -7.93 -6.80
C SER A 256 8.61 -8.87 -6.04
N ALA A 257 9.18 -9.91 -5.45
CA ALA A 257 8.48 -10.80 -4.53
C ALA A 257 7.81 -10.04 -3.37
N GLN A 258 6.74 -10.64 -2.85
CA GLN A 258 6.02 -10.11 -1.70
C GLN A 258 6.90 -10.05 -0.45
N ASN A 259 6.56 -9.16 0.46
CA ASN A 259 7.19 -9.04 1.77
C ASN A 259 6.21 -9.47 2.88
N GLY A 260 6.74 -10.03 3.96
CA GLY A 260 6.01 -10.30 5.19
C GLY A 260 6.99 -10.42 6.35
N SER A 261 6.52 -10.92 7.50
CA SER A 261 7.41 -11.24 8.62
C SER A 261 7.14 -12.64 9.16
N ILE A 262 8.15 -13.20 9.83
CA ILE A 262 8.08 -14.53 10.45
C ILE A 262 8.53 -14.39 11.89
N SER A 263 7.82 -15.04 12.80
CA SER A 263 8.23 -15.22 14.19
C SER A 263 8.35 -16.69 14.52
N ILE A 264 9.40 -17.06 15.24
CA ILE A 264 9.64 -18.43 15.70
C ILE A 264 9.62 -18.43 17.22
N THR A 265 8.80 -19.26 17.84
CA THR A 265 8.82 -19.50 19.29
C THR A 265 9.36 -20.89 19.57
N THR A 266 10.53 -20.98 20.18
CA THR A 266 11.19 -22.24 20.56
C THR A 266 11.91 -22.08 21.90
N ASN A 267 12.02 -23.16 22.68
CA ASN A 267 12.62 -23.15 24.02
C ASN A 267 12.07 -22.04 24.94
N GLY A 268 10.78 -21.70 24.82
CA GLY A 268 10.14 -20.65 25.61
C GLY A 268 10.51 -19.20 25.21
N HIS A 269 11.24 -19.00 24.12
CA HIS A 269 11.64 -17.68 23.61
C HIS A 269 11.08 -17.42 22.21
N THR A 270 10.65 -16.18 21.94
CA THR A 270 10.12 -15.76 20.63
C THR A 270 11.12 -14.87 19.90
N TYR A 271 11.51 -15.31 18.71
CA TYR A 271 12.42 -14.62 17.79
C TYR A 271 11.59 -13.97 16.67
N ASN A 272 11.53 -12.63 16.65
CA ASN A 272 10.89 -11.87 15.57
C ASN A 272 11.93 -11.57 14.49
N LEU A 273 11.75 -12.09 13.29
CA LEU A 273 12.77 -12.03 12.23
C LEU A 273 12.69 -10.77 11.36
N GLY A 274 11.77 -9.85 11.70
CA GLY A 274 11.55 -8.61 10.96
C GLY A 274 10.84 -8.82 9.62
N SER A 275 10.68 -7.73 8.87
CA SER A 275 10.10 -7.79 7.52
C SER A 275 11.16 -8.19 6.50
N ALA A 276 10.84 -9.16 5.65
CA ALA A 276 11.71 -9.63 4.58
C ALA A 276 10.88 -10.15 3.40
N SER A 277 11.55 -10.33 2.25
CA SER A 277 10.94 -10.99 1.11
C SER A 277 10.55 -12.44 1.45
N GLN A 278 9.34 -12.81 1.04
CA GLN A 278 8.76 -14.12 1.22
C GLN A 278 8.42 -14.73 -0.14
N LEU A 279 8.68 -16.02 -0.28
CA LEU A 279 8.40 -16.80 -1.47
C LEU A 279 7.37 -17.88 -1.10
N PRO A 280 6.08 -17.71 -1.46
CA PRO A 280 5.15 -18.82 -1.55
C PRO A 280 5.61 -19.77 -2.64
N ASP A 281 6.04 -20.98 -2.26
CA ASP A 281 6.61 -21.96 -3.18
C ASP A 281 5.79 -23.25 -3.16
N SER A 282 5.02 -23.49 -4.22
CA SER A 282 4.28 -24.73 -4.36
C SER A 282 5.16 -25.93 -4.75
N GLY A 283 6.42 -25.71 -5.13
CA GLY A 283 7.38 -26.74 -5.54
C GLY A 283 7.93 -27.59 -4.39
N ILE A 284 7.93 -27.11 -3.14
CA ILE A 284 8.57 -27.81 -2.00
C ILE A 284 7.61 -28.11 -0.83
N SER A 285 7.84 -29.21 -0.09
CA SER A 285 7.03 -29.61 1.10
C SER A 285 7.56 -29.05 2.42
N TYR A 286 8.72 -28.40 2.41
CA TYR A 286 9.37 -27.85 3.60
C TYR A 286 9.45 -26.33 3.54
N MET A 287 9.85 -25.72 4.65
CA MET A 287 10.01 -24.28 4.78
C MET A 287 11.49 -23.92 4.95
N ILE A 288 11.94 -22.85 4.29
CA ILE A 288 13.25 -22.23 4.53
C ILE A 288 13.02 -20.85 5.11
N VAL A 289 13.34 -20.66 6.38
CA VAL A 289 13.23 -19.38 7.05
C VAL A 289 14.58 -18.69 7.06
N ASN A 290 14.64 -17.48 6.51
CA ASN A 290 15.83 -16.64 6.67
C ASN A 290 15.79 -15.94 8.04
N ALA A 291 16.82 -16.15 8.86
CA ALA A 291 17.00 -15.53 10.16
C ALA A 291 18.33 -14.73 10.16
N PRO A 292 18.32 -13.47 9.67
CA PRO A 292 19.51 -12.64 9.65
C PRO A 292 20.04 -12.45 11.09
N GLY A 293 21.28 -12.87 11.33
CA GLY A 293 21.92 -12.81 12.66
C GLY A 293 21.96 -14.12 13.44
N ASN A 294 21.40 -15.23 12.93
CA ASN A 294 21.52 -16.60 13.48
C ASN A 294 21.20 -16.73 14.98
N THR A 295 20.19 -16.02 15.47
CA THR A 295 19.81 -16.05 16.89
C THR A 295 18.86 -17.20 17.24
N VAL A 296 18.24 -17.82 16.23
CA VAL A 296 17.27 -18.92 16.42
C VAL A 296 18.02 -20.24 16.67
N PRO A 297 17.76 -20.95 17.78
CA PRO A 297 18.36 -22.24 18.07
C PRO A 297 18.00 -23.29 17.00
N VAL A 298 19.02 -23.93 16.44
CA VAL A 298 18.91 -24.99 15.42
C VAL A 298 19.80 -26.18 15.77
N GLY A 299 19.48 -27.33 15.21
CA GLY A 299 20.31 -28.54 15.27
C GLY A 299 20.51 -29.14 13.88
N PRO A 300 21.57 -29.94 13.66
CA PRO A 300 21.76 -30.65 12.40
C PRO A 300 20.63 -31.67 12.19
N GLY A 301 20.05 -31.72 10.99
CA GLY A 301 18.99 -32.68 10.67
C GLY A 301 18.60 -32.68 9.19
N ASN A 302 17.60 -33.50 8.85
CA ASN A 302 17.04 -33.57 7.50
C ASN A 302 15.63 -32.96 7.51
N CYS A 303 15.54 -31.64 7.38
CA CYS A 303 14.29 -30.88 7.33
C CYS A 303 14.00 -30.29 5.94
N SER A 304 14.74 -30.76 4.94
CA SER A 304 14.70 -30.36 3.53
C SER A 304 14.99 -31.57 2.65
N ASP A 305 14.70 -31.46 1.36
CA ASP A 305 15.00 -32.53 0.38
C ASP A 305 16.50 -32.63 0.02
N SER A 306 17.36 -31.90 0.74
CA SER A 306 18.81 -31.94 0.57
C SER A 306 19.39 -33.29 1.03
N GLY A 307 20.24 -33.90 0.22
CA GLY A 307 20.96 -35.13 0.58
C GLY A 307 22.01 -34.98 1.70
N SER A 308 22.18 -33.78 2.27
CA SER A 308 23.08 -33.49 3.39
C SER A 308 22.33 -32.84 4.56
N PRO A 309 22.77 -33.02 5.81
CA PRO A 309 22.16 -32.38 6.97
C PRO A 309 22.16 -30.85 6.85
N THR A 310 21.04 -30.23 7.22
CA THR A 310 20.84 -28.78 7.25
C THR A 310 20.60 -28.28 8.68
N ASN A 311 20.59 -26.96 8.85
CA ASN A 311 20.27 -26.31 10.12
C ASN A 311 18.76 -26.31 10.33
N CYS A 312 18.28 -27.26 11.13
CA CYS A 312 16.85 -27.51 11.32
C CYS A 312 16.36 -26.98 12.65
N LEU A 313 15.20 -26.32 12.62
CA LEU A 313 14.43 -26.04 13.82
C LEU A 313 13.92 -27.38 14.40
N GLN A 314 14.30 -27.67 15.65
CA GLN A 314 14.05 -28.98 16.26
C GLN A 314 12.64 -29.10 16.85
N SER A 315 12.11 -27.99 17.37
CA SER A 315 10.76 -27.89 17.91
C SER A 315 10.35 -26.42 18.01
N GLY A 316 9.06 -26.16 18.08
CA GLY A 316 8.52 -24.81 18.28
C GLY A 316 7.36 -24.48 17.36
N THR A 317 6.85 -23.27 17.53
CA THR A 317 5.75 -22.71 16.73
C THR A 317 6.29 -21.65 15.78
N VAL A 318 5.91 -21.73 14.52
CA VAL A 318 6.23 -20.73 13.49
C VAL A 318 4.96 -19.95 13.15
N GLN A 319 5.05 -18.63 13.15
CA GLN A 319 3.97 -17.73 12.78
C GLN A 319 4.40 -16.91 11.56
N VAL A 320 3.52 -16.85 10.57
CA VAL A 320 3.74 -16.05 9.35
C VAL A 320 2.78 -14.89 9.36
N PHE A 321 3.30 -13.68 9.17
CA PHE A 321 2.54 -12.44 9.13
C PHE A 321 2.63 -11.82 7.75
N LEU A 322 1.49 -11.33 7.27
CA LEU A 322 1.39 -10.56 6.03
C LEU A 322 1.27 -9.06 6.37
N PRO A 323 1.66 -8.14 5.47
CA PRO A 323 1.67 -6.72 5.78
C PRO A 323 0.30 -6.17 6.17
N GLY A 324 0.30 -5.23 7.12
CA GLY A 324 -0.89 -4.58 7.65
C GLY A 324 -1.76 -5.46 8.57
N GLN A 325 -1.50 -6.77 8.65
CA GLN A 325 -2.22 -7.66 9.55
C GLN A 325 -1.76 -7.41 10.99
N ASN A 326 -2.71 -7.36 11.93
CA ASN A 326 -2.45 -7.20 13.36
C ASN A 326 -2.29 -8.54 14.10
N GLN A 327 -2.33 -9.65 13.36
CA GLN A 327 -2.18 -11.02 13.84
C GLN A 327 -1.48 -11.88 12.78
N ALA A 328 -1.02 -13.06 13.18
CA ALA A 328 -0.44 -14.00 12.23
C ALA A 328 -1.50 -14.43 11.20
N ALA A 329 -1.10 -14.45 9.94
CA ALA A 329 -1.92 -14.95 8.84
C ALA A 329 -2.18 -16.46 9.01
N TYR A 330 -1.19 -17.20 9.50
CA TYR A 330 -1.32 -18.58 9.95
C TYR A 330 -0.15 -18.97 10.86
N SER A 331 -0.28 -20.11 11.53
CA SER A 331 0.83 -20.70 12.29
C SER A 331 0.78 -22.22 12.32
N PHE A 332 1.91 -22.84 12.60
CA PHE A 332 1.99 -24.28 12.84
C PHE A 332 3.01 -24.59 13.93
N THR A 333 2.87 -25.76 14.55
CA THR A 333 3.82 -26.29 15.53
C THR A 333 4.51 -27.49 14.92
N LEU A 334 5.85 -27.50 14.94
CA LEU A 334 6.63 -28.60 14.39
C LEU A 334 6.36 -29.91 15.12
N GLY A 335 6.16 -30.97 14.36
CA GLY A 335 5.82 -32.30 14.87
C GLY A 335 4.32 -32.52 15.12
N ASP A 336 3.47 -31.50 14.94
CA ASP A 336 2.02 -31.69 14.96
C ASP A 336 1.54 -32.29 13.64
N ALA A 337 1.43 -33.62 13.61
CA ALA A 337 0.94 -34.38 12.46
C ALA A 337 -0.59 -34.25 12.24
N THR A 338 -1.33 -33.60 13.15
CA THR A 338 -2.78 -33.39 12.99
C THR A 338 -3.10 -32.12 12.20
N ASN A 339 -2.15 -31.19 12.10
CA ASN A 339 -2.28 -29.97 11.34
C ASN A 339 -1.81 -30.19 9.88
N PRO A 340 -2.69 -30.08 8.87
CA PRO A 340 -2.32 -30.27 7.46
C PRO A 340 -1.35 -29.21 6.94
N SER A 341 -1.15 -28.12 7.70
CA SER A 341 -0.19 -27.07 7.40
C SER A 341 1.25 -27.41 7.75
N THR A 342 1.49 -28.44 8.56
CA THR A 342 2.84 -28.67 9.10
C THR A 342 3.79 -29.06 7.95
N PRO A 343 4.85 -28.28 7.66
CA PRO A 343 5.82 -28.62 6.63
C PRO A 343 6.58 -29.90 7.00
N PHE A 344 7.21 -30.54 6.02
CA PHE A 344 8.14 -31.66 6.26
C PHE A 344 9.20 -31.30 7.31
N GLY A 345 9.72 -30.07 7.23
CA GLY A 345 10.58 -29.48 8.23
C GLY A 345 10.78 -27.99 7.99
N VAL A 346 11.49 -27.34 8.92
CA VAL A 346 11.87 -25.92 8.82
C VAL A 346 13.39 -25.82 8.87
N GLN A 347 13.98 -25.51 7.72
CA GLN A 347 15.37 -25.11 7.63
C GLN A 347 15.50 -23.64 8.02
N VAL A 348 16.44 -23.31 8.90
CA VAL A 348 16.78 -21.91 9.20
C VAL A 348 18.10 -21.58 8.50
N SER A 349 18.04 -20.61 7.60
CA SER A 349 19.19 -20.11 6.84
C SER A 349 19.64 -18.76 7.38
N THR A 350 20.93 -18.48 7.27
CA THR A 350 21.54 -17.18 7.57
C THR A 350 21.85 -16.36 6.30
N GLY A 351 21.44 -16.88 5.13
CA GLY A 351 21.69 -16.27 3.82
C GLY A 351 20.88 -15.00 3.54
N VAL A 352 20.92 -14.54 2.29
CA VAL A 352 20.12 -13.40 1.82
C VAL A 352 18.70 -13.91 1.48
N PRO A 353 17.62 -13.11 1.71
CA PRO A 353 16.24 -13.45 1.34
C PRO A 353 16.08 -13.96 -0.11
N PRO A 354 14.95 -14.64 -0.43
CA PRO A 354 13.71 -14.70 0.35
C PRO A 354 13.63 -15.87 1.35
N SER A 355 12.77 -15.73 2.36
CA SER A 355 12.26 -16.88 3.12
C SER A 355 11.28 -17.66 2.24
N ASN A 356 11.51 -18.95 2.04
CA ASN A 356 10.65 -19.83 1.26
C ASN A 356 9.60 -20.48 2.18
N LEU A 357 8.32 -20.19 1.93
CA LEU A 357 7.20 -20.62 2.76
C LEU A 357 6.71 -22.03 2.45
N GLY A 358 7.13 -22.60 1.31
CA GLY A 358 6.72 -23.93 0.85
C GLY A 358 5.21 -24.09 0.64
N ARG A 359 4.78 -25.34 0.39
CA ARG A 359 3.36 -25.67 0.20
C ARG A 359 2.49 -25.43 1.42
N THR A 360 3.08 -25.40 2.62
CA THR A 360 2.39 -24.99 3.87
C THR A 360 1.63 -23.67 3.71
N PHE A 361 2.17 -22.73 2.93
CA PHE A 361 1.48 -21.49 2.62
C PHE A 361 0.13 -21.73 1.93
N PHE A 362 0.11 -22.57 0.89
CA PHE A 362 -1.08 -22.84 0.08
C PHE A 362 -2.10 -23.72 0.80
N GLU A 363 -1.67 -24.54 1.76
CA GLU A 363 -2.59 -25.25 2.66
C GLU A 363 -3.38 -24.27 3.55
N ASN A 364 -2.81 -23.10 3.87
CA ASN A 364 -3.46 -22.09 4.71
C ASN A 364 -4.19 -21.01 3.91
N LEU A 365 -3.69 -20.67 2.73
CA LEU A 365 -4.10 -19.48 2.00
C LEU A 365 -4.35 -19.78 0.52
N ASN A 366 -5.46 -19.29 -0.01
CA ASN A 366 -5.62 -19.09 -1.45
C ASN A 366 -4.70 -17.95 -1.88
N TYR A 367 -4.06 -18.08 -3.04
CA TYR A 367 -3.04 -17.16 -3.52
C TYR A 367 -3.38 -16.59 -4.88
N LEU A 368 -3.47 -15.26 -4.97
CA LEU A 368 -3.71 -14.52 -6.20
C LEU A 368 -2.43 -13.83 -6.67
N TYR A 369 -2.20 -13.80 -7.98
CA TYR A 369 -1.21 -12.92 -8.61
C TYR A 369 -1.83 -12.09 -9.74
N ASP A 370 -1.71 -10.77 -9.63
CA ASP A 370 -2.04 -9.77 -10.64
C ASP A 370 -0.75 -9.15 -11.20
N PRO A 371 -0.32 -9.57 -12.41
CA PRO A 371 0.91 -9.09 -13.04
C PRO A 371 0.75 -7.70 -13.68
N ILE A 372 -0.46 -7.18 -13.82
CA ILE A 372 -0.73 -5.92 -14.51
C ILE A 372 -0.72 -4.76 -13.53
N ASN A 373 -1.43 -4.90 -12.42
CA ASN A 373 -1.49 -3.86 -11.40
C ASN A 373 -0.42 -4.04 -10.30
N GLY A 374 0.27 -5.18 -10.29
CA GLY A 374 1.36 -5.46 -9.36
C GLY A 374 0.86 -5.81 -7.98
N PHE A 375 -0.06 -6.77 -7.90
CA PHE A 375 -0.60 -7.25 -6.63
C PHE A 375 -0.42 -8.74 -6.48
N VAL A 376 -0.22 -9.14 -5.24
CA VAL A 376 -0.59 -10.47 -4.79
C VAL A 376 -1.78 -10.35 -3.85
N GLY A 377 -2.58 -11.41 -3.78
CA GLY A 377 -3.71 -11.46 -2.87
C GLY A 377 -3.72 -12.74 -2.06
N TYR A 378 -4.32 -12.66 -0.88
CA TYR A 378 -4.47 -13.78 0.03
C TYR A 378 -5.87 -13.83 0.63
N GLU A 379 -6.39 -15.03 0.74
CA GLU A 379 -7.64 -15.34 1.45
C GLU A 379 -7.39 -16.62 2.26
N ALA A 380 -7.99 -16.74 3.44
CA ALA A 380 -7.91 -18.00 4.18
C ALA A 380 -8.51 -19.14 3.35
N SER A 381 -7.79 -20.25 3.20
CA SER A 381 -8.21 -21.38 2.37
C SER A 381 -9.44 -22.11 2.93
N GLY A 382 -9.71 -21.96 4.24
CA GLY A 382 -10.75 -22.68 4.96
C GLY A 382 -10.44 -24.17 5.17
N THR A 383 -9.17 -24.59 5.05
CA THR A 383 -8.77 -25.99 5.23
C THR A 383 -9.08 -26.43 6.65
N SER A 384 -9.77 -27.56 6.79
CA SER A 384 -10.04 -28.16 8.11
C SER A 384 -8.73 -28.43 8.86
N GLY A 385 -8.64 -28.02 10.12
CA GLY A 385 -7.44 -28.18 10.94
C GLY A 385 -6.37 -27.08 10.78
N THR A 386 -6.62 -26.09 9.93
CA THR A 386 -5.76 -24.90 9.83
C THR A 386 -6.31 -23.76 10.69
N ASN A 387 -5.44 -22.80 11.02
CA ASN A 387 -5.80 -21.62 11.81
C ASN A 387 -5.62 -20.32 11.03
N ALA A 388 -5.68 -20.40 9.69
CA ALA A 388 -5.48 -19.27 8.82
C ALA A 388 -6.54 -18.20 9.04
N VAL A 389 -6.11 -16.96 9.22
CA VAL A 389 -7.00 -15.80 9.35
C VAL A 389 -6.39 -14.65 8.57
N ILE A 390 -7.19 -14.07 7.67
CA ILE A 390 -6.85 -12.89 6.91
C ILE A 390 -7.89 -11.82 7.19
N ILE A 391 -7.43 -10.63 7.57
CA ILE A 391 -8.26 -9.42 7.62
C ILE A 391 -8.20 -8.79 6.22
N PRO A 392 -9.35 -8.68 5.52
CA PRO A 392 -9.42 -8.01 4.23
C PRO A 392 -8.97 -6.54 4.31
N MET A 393 -7.91 -6.20 3.57
CA MET A 393 -7.31 -4.86 3.46
C MET A 393 -6.44 -4.75 2.19
N VAL A 394 -5.89 -3.56 1.94
CA VAL A 394 -4.91 -3.34 0.88
C VAL A 394 -3.64 -2.73 1.45
N ALA A 395 -2.54 -3.48 1.41
CA ALA A 395 -1.21 -2.98 1.76
C ALA A 395 -0.54 -2.35 0.54
N LEU A 396 -0.12 -1.09 0.66
CA LEU A 396 0.30 -0.22 -0.45
C LEU A 396 1.72 0.31 -0.26
N GLN A 397 2.42 0.52 -1.38
CA GLN A 397 3.76 1.10 -1.42
C GLN A 397 4.14 1.52 -2.85
N GLY A 398 5.14 2.39 -2.99
CA GLY A 398 5.71 2.72 -4.29
C GLY A 398 4.71 3.49 -5.16
N ASN A 399 4.62 3.14 -6.44
CA ASN A 399 3.78 3.86 -7.39
C ASN A 399 2.51 3.06 -7.69
N LEU A 400 1.35 3.70 -7.56
CA LEU A 400 0.05 3.10 -7.91
C LEU A 400 -0.69 3.98 -8.92
N ALA A 401 -1.02 3.42 -10.07
CA ALA A 401 -1.88 4.06 -11.05
C ALA A 401 -3.31 3.52 -10.92
N LEU A 402 -4.29 4.40 -10.86
CA LEU A 402 -5.70 4.04 -10.72
C LEU A 402 -6.54 4.57 -11.87
N SER A 403 -7.53 3.77 -12.28
CA SER A 403 -8.48 4.12 -13.34
C SER A 403 -9.48 5.19 -12.89
N ASN A 404 -10.06 5.90 -13.86
CA ASN A 404 -11.15 6.83 -13.59
C ASN A 404 -12.36 6.13 -12.97
N GLY A 405 -12.96 6.78 -11.97
CA GLY A 405 -14.05 6.22 -11.17
C GLY A 405 -13.60 5.17 -10.17
N PHE A 406 -12.29 5.06 -9.86
CA PHE A 406 -11.83 4.08 -8.88
C PHE A 406 -12.52 4.30 -7.52
N LEU A 407 -12.96 3.22 -6.91
CA LEU A 407 -13.61 3.21 -5.61
C LEU A 407 -13.06 2.04 -4.81
N SER A 408 -12.66 2.30 -3.58
CA SER A 408 -12.35 1.25 -2.61
C SER A 408 -12.90 1.58 -1.23
N SER A 409 -13.52 0.61 -0.58
CA SER A 409 -13.93 0.67 0.82
C SER A 409 -13.00 -0.13 1.74
N PHE A 410 -11.90 -0.68 1.22
CA PHE A 410 -10.96 -1.45 2.02
C PHE A 410 -10.20 -0.55 3.00
N PRO A 411 -9.96 -0.99 4.24
CA PRO A 411 -8.86 -0.47 5.04
C PRO A 411 -7.55 -0.58 4.26
N MET A 412 -6.71 0.45 4.34
CA MET A 412 -5.42 0.47 3.65
C MET A 412 -4.27 0.61 4.63
N PHE A 413 -3.14 0.01 4.29
CA PHE A 413 -1.92 0.07 5.08
C PHE A 413 -0.75 0.53 4.20
N LEU A 414 -0.22 1.73 4.45
CA LEU A 414 0.96 2.25 3.76
C LEU A 414 2.22 1.62 4.35
N MET A 415 2.69 0.54 3.73
CA MET A 415 3.94 -0.14 4.11
C MET A 415 5.16 0.79 3.99
N GLY A 416 5.09 1.72 3.05
CA GLY A 416 6.09 2.76 2.79
C GLY A 416 5.44 3.92 2.04
N GLY A 417 6.26 4.84 1.51
CA GLY A 417 5.75 5.96 0.72
C GLY A 417 4.94 5.47 -0.49
N LEU A 418 3.75 6.02 -0.68
CA LEU A 418 2.86 5.75 -1.81
C LEU A 418 2.77 7.00 -2.69
N THR A 419 3.08 6.86 -3.97
CA THR A 419 2.81 7.86 -5.01
C THR A 419 1.62 7.41 -5.85
N LEU A 420 0.53 8.15 -5.76
CA LEU A 420 -0.73 7.86 -6.41
C LEU A 420 -0.88 8.67 -7.70
N GLN A 421 -1.13 7.97 -8.80
CA GLN A 421 -1.49 8.56 -10.08
C GLN A 421 -2.95 8.19 -10.40
N GLN A 422 -3.88 9.08 -10.06
CA GLN A 422 -5.29 8.88 -10.35
C GLN A 422 -5.60 9.39 -11.76
N SER A 423 -6.22 8.56 -12.59
CA SER A 423 -6.86 9.01 -13.82
C SER A 423 -8.25 9.57 -13.49
N GLY A 424 -8.57 10.81 -13.90
CA GLY A 424 -9.87 11.41 -13.60
C GLY A 424 -10.15 11.54 -12.09
N SER A 425 -11.15 10.83 -11.57
CA SER A 425 -11.49 10.83 -10.14
C SER A 425 -11.46 9.44 -9.51
N GLY A 426 -11.15 9.38 -8.21
CA GLY A 426 -11.22 8.17 -7.40
C GLY A 426 -11.54 8.45 -5.92
N ILE A 427 -11.99 7.42 -5.21
CA ILE A 427 -12.40 7.50 -3.80
C ILE A 427 -11.75 6.34 -3.02
N LEU A 428 -11.01 6.69 -1.96
CA LEU A 428 -10.47 5.77 -0.96
C LEU A 428 -11.29 5.99 0.32
N ASN A 429 -12.29 5.14 0.55
CA ASN A 429 -13.29 5.36 1.60
C ASN A 429 -12.95 4.65 2.92
N GLY A 430 -12.11 3.62 2.88
CA GLY A 430 -11.61 2.97 4.10
C GLY A 430 -10.50 3.77 4.77
N PRO A 431 -10.23 3.53 6.06
CA PRO A 431 -9.16 4.21 6.78
C PRO A 431 -7.79 3.80 6.24
N ILE A 432 -6.89 4.77 6.12
CA ILE A 432 -5.49 4.56 5.72
C ILE A 432 -4.59 4.66 6.96
N THR A 433 -3.77 3.64 7.19
CA THR A 433 -2.87 3.54 8.34
C THR A 433 -1.45 3.21 7.90
N GLY A 434 -0.48 3.21 8.82
CA GLY A 434 0.87 2.72 8.57
C GLY A 434 1.96 3.79 8.56
N PRO A 435 3.23 3.38 8.51
CA PRO A 435 4.37 4.30 8.63
C PRO A 435 4.57 5.18 7.39
N GLY A 436 4.05 4.77 6.23
CA GLY A 436 4.24 5.45 4.96
C GLY A 436 3.55 6.81 4.84
N GLY A 437 3.97 7.58 3.83
CA GLY A 437 3.35 8.84 3.44
C GLY A 437 2.57 8.72 2.14
N LEU A 438 1.64 9.63 1.90
CA LEU A 438 0.82 9.69 0.69
C LEU A 438 1.26 10.86 -0.18
N THR A 439 1.61 10.59 -1.44
CA THR A 439 1.87 11.61 -2.46
C THR A 439 0.85 11.49 -3.59
N LEU A 440 0.02 12.51 -3.81
CA LEU A 440 -0.84 12.59 -4.99
C LEU A 440 -0.08 13.27 -6.14
N LEU A 441 0.13 12.54 -7.23
CA LEU A 441 0.84 13.04 -8.41
C LEU A 441 -0.11 13.68 -9.43
N SER A 442 -1.29 13.11 -9.63
CA SER A 442 -2.29 13.61 -10.58
C SER A 442 -3.70 13.11 -10.27
N GLY A 443 -4.69 13.74 -10.91
CA GLY A 443 -6.11 13.36 -10.80
C GLY A 443 -6.78 13.86 -9.53
N ASN A 444 -8.00 13.42 -9.28
CA ASN A 444 -8.80 13.85 -8.13
C ASN A 444 -9.03 12.67 -7.21
N VAL A 445 -8.62 12.77 -5.94
CA VAL A 445 -8.77 11.70 -4.96
C VAL A 445 -9.55 12.21 -3.77
N THR A 446 -10.58 11.47 -3.35
CA THR A 446 -11.30 11.72 -2.11
C THR A 446 -10.92 10.68 -1.06
N LEU A 447 -10.46 11.13 0.10
CA LEU A 447 -10.23 10.34 1.29
C LEU A 447 -11.48 10.40 2.17
N GLY A 448 -12.17 9.28 2.30
CA GLY A 448 -13.41 9.16 3.09
C GLY A 448 -13.19 8.71 4.53
N GLY A 449 -12.05 8.07 4.80
CA GLY A 449 -11.72 7.42 6.06
C GLY A 449 -11.01 8.34 7.08
N VAL A 450 -10.88 7.82 8.30
CA VAL A 450 -10.04 8.40 9.35
C VAL A 450 -8.62 7.88 9.15
N ASP A 451 -7.79 8.71 8.53
CA ASP A 451 -6.45 8.31 8.13
C ASP A 451 -5.42 8.71 9.20
N SER A 452 -4.62 7.73 9.62
CA SER A 452 -3.64 7.84 10.71
C SER A 452 -2.23 7.44 10.29
N TYR A 453 -1.95 7.44 8.98
CA TYR A 453 -0.60 7.20 8.49
C TYR A 453 0.36 8.32 8.89
N SER A 454 1.62 7.99 9.19
CA SER A 454 2.55 8.95 9.81
C SER A 454 3.51 9.66 8.84
N GLY A 455 3.64 9.21 7.60
CA GLY A 455 4.63 9.74 6.66
C GLY A 455 4.26 11.08 5.99
N GLY A 456 3.15 11.69 6.38
CA GLY A 456 2.64 12.96 5.84
C GLY A 456 1.98 12.84 4.46
N THR A 457 1.39 13.96 4.02
CA THR A 457 0.63 14.06 2.78
C THR A 457 1.25 15.10 1.85
N THR A 458 1.55 14.73 0.62
CA THR A 458 2.06 15.66 -0.41
C THR A 458 1.11 15.67 -1.61
N VAL A 459 0.78 16.85 -2.13
CA VAL A 459 0.02 17.01 -3.38
C VAL A 459 0.89 17.71 -4.42
N ASN A 460 1.42 16.93 -5.36
CA ASN A 460 2.26 17.40 -6.45
C ASN A 460 1.46 17.86 -7.67
N GLY A 461 0.24 17.33 -7.84
CA GLY A 461 -0.66 17.70 -8.92
C GLY A 461 -2.05 17.10 -8.71
N GLY A 462 -3.03 17.67 -9.41
CA GLY A 462 -4.42 17.26 -9.24
C GLY A 462 -5.06 17.82 -7.96
N TRP A 463 -6.08 17.15 -7.45
CA TRP A 463 -6.86 17.63 -6.30
C TRP A 463 -7.10 16.52 -5.26
N LEU A 464 -6.66 16.75 -4.02
CA LEU A 464 -6.96 15.87 -2.88
C LEU A 464 -8.14 16.45 -2.09
N THR A 465 -9.13 15.64 -1.75
CA THR A 465 -10.26 16.04 -0.92
C THR A 465 -10.37 15.14 0.30
N ILE A 466 -10.44 15.71 1.50
CA ILE A 466 -10.92 14.99 2.68
C ILE A 466 -12.45 15.14 2.72
N ALA A 467 -13.17 14.02 2.77
CA ALA A 467 -14.62 14.03 2.94
C ALA A 467 -15.02 14.60 4.32
N ASN A 468 -16.30 14.90 4.53
CA ASN A 468 -16.80 15.43 5.81
C ASN A 468 -16.64 14.47 7.00
N THR A 469 -16.58 13.16 6.74
CA THR A 469 -16.29 12.12 7.74
C THR A 469 -14.81 11.78 7.84
N GLY A 470 -13.99 12.28 6.92
CA GLY A 470 -12.60 11.92 6.80
C GLY A 470 -11.69 12.76 7.69
N SER A 471 -10.48 12.26 7.91
CA SER A 471 -9.42 13.05 8.53
C SER A 471 -8.05 12.58 8.11
N ILE A 472 -7.05 13.45 8.20
CA ILE A 472 -5.63 13.08 8.11
C ILE A 472 -4.87 13.63 9.31
N VAL A 473 -3.68 13.08 9.54
CA VAL A 473 -2.73 13.56 10.54
C VAL A 473 -1.36 13.83 9.90
N GLY A 474 -0.55 14.66 10.57
CA GLY A 474 0.83 14.90 10.17
C GLY A 474 1.00 16.02 9.15
N ASP A 475 2.20 16.13 8.60
CA ASP A 475 2.60 17.22 7.71
C ASP A 475 1.85 17.17 6.38
N VAL A 476 1.47 18.33 5.86
CA VAL A 476 0.80 18.49 4.57
C VAL A 476 1.58 19.46 3.70
N THR A 477 2.00 19.03 2.51
CA THR A 477 2.66 19.89 1.52
C THR A 477 1.87 19.94 0.23
N ILE A 478 1.53 21.13 -0.23
CA ILE A 478 0.81 21.34 -1.49
C ILE A 478 1.73 22.11 -2.43
N ASN A 479 2.15 21.44 -3.49
CA ASN A 479 3.08 21.98 -4.49
C ASN A 479 2.34 22.65 -5.65
N LYS A 480 3.11 23.28 -6.53
CA LYS A 480 2.59 23.99 -7.71
C LYS A 480 1.71 23.06 -8.56
N GLY A 481 0.47 23.49 -8.83
CA GLY A 481 -0.50 22.70 -9.62
C GLY A 481 -1.27 21.67 -8.80
N GLY A 482 -0.97 21.53 -7.51
CA GLY A 482 -1.74 20.75 -6.55
C GLY A 482 -2.83 21.57 -5.88
N GLY A 483 -3.99 20.95 -5.67
CA GLY A 483 -5.09 21.47 -4.88
C GLY A 483 -5.46 20.54 -3.73
N PHE A 484 -5.89 21.11 -2.62
CA PHE A 484 -6.33 20.38 -1.44
C PHE A 484 -7.60 21.01 -0.88
N THR A 485 -8.68 20.22 -0.74
CA THR A 485 -9.89 20.61 -0.02
C THR A 485 -10.04 19.78 1.25
N ASN A 486 -10.07 20.43 2.40
CA ASN A 486 -10.43 19.81 3.67
C ASN A 486 -11.92 20.08 3.98
N ASN A 487 -12.79 19.07 3.84
CA ASN A 487 -14.16 19.15 4.37
C ASN A 487 -14.31 18.45 5.74
N GLY A 488 -13.28 17.70 6.17
CA GLY A 488 -13.24 16.96 7.42
C GLY A 488 -12.26 17.59 8.40
N THR A 489 -11.29 16.80 8.88
CA THR A 489 -10.31 17.26 9.88
C THR A 489 -8.86 17.04 9.43
N ILE A 490 -8.01 18.04 9.61
CA ILE A 490 -6.54 17.89 9.63
C ILE A 490 -6.09 18.06 11.09
N ASP A 491 -5.43 17.06 11.66
CA ASP A 491 -5.01 17.06 13.08
C ASP A 491 -3.54 16.65 13.25
N GLY A 492 -3.09 16.52 14.51
CA GLY A 492 -1.76 15.99 14.85
C GLY A 492 -0.66 17.04 14.91
N ASN A 493 -1.00 18.34 14.86
CA ASN A 493 -0.03 19.45 14.88
C ASN A 493 1.07 19.34 13.80
N GLY A 494 0.74 18.77 12.64
CA GLY A 494 1.63 18.77 11.48
C GLY A 494 1.77 20.17 10.85
N LEU A 495 2.87 20.36 10.13
CA LEU A 495 3.10 21.55 9.31
C LEU A 495 2.35 21.43 7.99
N LEU A 496 1.40 22.33 7.77
CA LEU A 496 0.74 22.63 6.51
C LEU A 496 1.53 23.71 5.76
N THR A 497 2.06 23.34 4.60
CA THR A 497 2.78 24.22 3.67
C THR A 497 2.05 24.28 2.33
N VAL A 498 1.61 25.47 1.94
CA VAL A 498 1.08 25.76 0.60
C VAL A 498 2.16 26.50 -0.18
N ASN A 499 2.84 25.80 -1.08
CA ASN A 499 3.89 26.40 -1.89
C ASN A 499 3.30 27.28 -3.00
N ALA A 500 4.16 28.10 -3.62
CA ALA A 500 3.76 28.99 -4.71
C ALA A 500 3.07 28.20 -5.85
N GLY A 501 1.86 28.62 -6.23
CA GLY A 501 1.02 27.96 -7.23
C GLY A 501 0.26 26.71 -6.73
N GLY A 502 0.35 26.39 -5.44
CA GLY A 502 -0.54 25.43 -4.78
C GLY A 502 -1.82 26.10 -4.25
N SER A 503 -2.87 25.32 -4.01
CA SER A 503 -4.16 25.80 -3.50
C SER A 503 -4.67 24.96 -2.33
N PHE A 504 -5.04 25.62 -1.23
CA PHE A 504 -5.65 25.00 -0.07
C PHE A 504 -7.01 25.63 0.26
N ILE A 505 -8.02 24.79 0.50
CA ILE A 505 -9.35 25.19 0.93
C ILE A 505 -9.72 24.42 2.19
N ASN A 506 -9.95 25.12 3.30
CA ASN A 506 -10.51 24.55 4.52
C ASN A 506 -11.99 24.89 4.65
N ASN A 507 -12.85 23.89 4.52
CA ASN A 507 -14.27 23.97 4.85
C ASN A 507 -14.60 23.27 6.19
N GLY A 508 -13.69 22.42 6.69
CA GLY A 508 -13.82 21.70 7.94
C GLY A 508 -12.96 22.29 9.06
N THR A 509 -12.21 21.43 9.74
CA THR A 509 -11.33 21.81 10.86
C THR A 509 -9.87 21.56 10.52
N VAL A 510 -9.01 22.55 10.75
CA VAL A 510 -7.57 22.37 10.88
C VAL A 510 -7.21 22.56 12.34
N ASN A 511 -6.65 21.55 13.00
CA ASN A 511 -6.28 21.56 14.40
C ASN A 511 -4.76 21.42 14.56
N THR A 512 -4.08 22.56 14.54
CA THR A 512 -2.61 22.64 14.63
C THR A 512 -2.16 23.80 15.53
N PRO A 513 -2.67 23.91 16.78
CA PRO A 513 -2.47 25.08 17.64
C PRO A 513 -1.00 25.38 17.98
N LEU A 514 -0.11 24.40 17.82
CA LEU A 514 1.32 24.53 18.16
C LEU A 514 2.21 24.93 16.97
N GLN A 515 1.63 25.14 15.78
CA GLN A 515 2.39 25.37 14.56
C GLN A 515 2.03 26.68 13.86
N TRP A 516 3.03 27.25 13.18
CA TRP A 516 2.84 28.28 12.17
C TRP A 516 2.73 27.62 10.81
N GLN A 517 1.56 27.75 10.20
CA GLN A 517 1.30 27.24 8.86
C GLN A 517 1.80 28.23 7.81
N LEU A 518 2.27 27.72 6.68
CA LEU A 518 2.97 28.52 5.68
C LEU A 518 2.14 28.61 4.40
N ASN A 519 1.91 29.83 3.91
CA ASN A 519 1.26 30.05 2.63
C ASN A 519 2.11 30.95 1.72
N GLN A 520 2.48 30.42 0.56
CA GLN A 520 3.06 31.12 -0.59
C GLN A 520 2.13 31.03 -1.82
N GLY A 521 1.06 30.23 -1.75
CA GLY A 521 0.09 29.99 -2.82
C GLY A 521 -1.26 30.65 -2.55
N SER A 522 -2.34 29.90 -2.77
CA SER A 522 -3.72 30.31 -2.46
C SER A 522 -4.22 29.55 -1.23
N PHE A 523 -4.68 30.29 -0.22
CA PHE A 523 -5.21 29.73 1.01
C PHE A 523 -6.61 30.29 1.28
N THR A 524 -7.59 29.42 1.49
CA THR A 524 -8.95 29.81 1.85
C THR A 524 -9.38 29.08 3.11
N ASN A 525 -9.79 29.82 4.14
CA ASN A 525 -10.41 29.28 5.33
C ASN A 525 -11.89 29.70 5.40
N ASN A 526 -12.78 28.73 5.19
CA ASN A 526 -14.23 28.85 5.39
C ASN A 526 -14.69 28.18 6.69
N GLY A 527 -13.89 27.27 7.25
CA GLY A 527 -14.19 26.53 8.47
C GLY A 527 -13.44 27.04 9.71
N THR A 528 -13.05 26.11 10.58
CA THR A 528 -12.27 26.40 11.78
C THR A 528 -10.79 26.12 11.50
N PHE A 529 -9.94 27.11 11.75
CA PHE A 529 -8.49 26.99 11.67
C PHE A 529 -7.88 27.29 13.03
N ASN A 530 -7.65 26.23 13.79
CA ASN A 530 -7.01 26.28 15.09
C ASN A 530 -5.48 26.21 14.95
N GLY A 531 -4.87 27.30 14.49
CA GLY A 531 -3.44 27.41 14.25
C GLY A 531 -3.06 28.84 13.84
N SER A 532 -1.76 29.13 13.78
CA SER A 532 -1.26 30.43 13.28
C SER A 532 -0.90 30.34 11.80
N LEU A 533 -0.97 31.46 11.07
CA LEU A 533 -0.68 31.50 9.62
C LEU A 533 0.37 32.55 9.28
N ALA A 534 1.44 32.14 8.61
CA ALA A 534 2.37 33.02 7.92
C ALA A 534 2.07 33.03 6.42
N ASN A 535 1.53 34.16 5.94
CA ASN A 535 1.12 34.36 4.56
C ASN A 535 2.11 35.24 3.80
N THR A 536 2.53 34.78 2.64
CA THR A 536 3.28 35.54 1.62
C THR A 536 2.65 35.41 0.23
N GLY A 537 1.57 34.62 0.11
CA GLY A 537 0.73 34.50 -1.08
C GLY A 537 -0.63 35.19 -0.89
N THR A 538 -1.68 34.52 -1.37
CA THR A 538 -3.06 35.02 -1.25
C THR A 538 -3.79 34.22 -0.19
N ALA A 539 -4.40 34.89 0.78
CA ALA A 539 -5.16 34.26 1.85
C ALA A 539 -6.55 34.91 2.01
N SER A 540 -7.57 34.09 2.20
CA SER A 540 -8.93 34.51 2.53
C SER A 540 -9.42 33.78 3.77
N ASN A 541 -9.99 34.52 4.73
CA ASN A 541 -10.63 33.98 5.93
C ASN A 541 -12.07 34.44 5.99
N THR A 542 -13.01 33.54 5.71
CA THR A 542 -14.45 33.74 5.90
C THR A 542 -14.96 32.99 7.14
N GLY A 543 -14.21 31.98 7.60
CA GLY A 543 -14.46 31.21 8.82
C GLY A 543 -13.81 31.81 10.06
N THR A 544 -13.31 30.93 10.94
CA THR A 544 -12.61 31.31 12.19
C THR A 544 -11.17 30.88 12.15
N LEU A 545 -10.24 31.80 12.41
CA LEU A 545 -8.82 31.55 12.62
C LEU A 545 -8.49 31.92 14.07
N THR A 546 -8.14 30.94 14.90
CA THR A 546 -7.94 31.19 16.34
C THR A 546 -6.54 31.69 16.68
N GLY A 547 -5.54 31.31 15.88
CA GLY A 547 -4.15 31.72 16.06
C GLY A 547 -3.85 33.12 15.50
N SER A 548 -2.56 33.44 15.46
CA SER A 548 -2.08 34.73 14.94
C SER A 548 -1.82 34.68 13.44
N VAL A 549 -1.85 35.84 12.79
CA VAL A 549 -1.55 35.99 11.36
C VAL A 549 -0.32 36.87 11.20
N ILE A 550 0.65 36.40 10.41
CA ILE A 550 1.69 37.22 9.82
C ILE A 550 1.38 37.32 8.33
N ASN A 551 1.10 38.52 7.84
CA ASN A 551 0.96 38.78 6.41
C ASN A 551 2.23 39.49 5.93
N GLY A 552 3.15 38.73 5.34
CA GLY A 552 4.44 39.22 4.85
C GLY A 552 4.31 40.21 3.69
N THR A 553 5.44 40.76 3.24
CA THR A 553 5.50 41.87 2.29
C THR A 553 4.81 41.60 0.95
N SER A 554 4.86 40.37 0.45
CA SER A 554 4.17 39.95 -0.79
C SER A 554 2.75 39.42 -0.53
N GLY A 555 2.34 39.34 0.74
CA GLY A 555 1.10 38.73 1.14
C GLY A 555 -0.12 39.62 0.89
N MET A 556 -1.17 39.02 0.37
CA MET A 556 -2.51 39.58 0.31
C MET A 556 -3.43 38.77 1.24
N PHE A 557 -4.04 39.41 2.22
CA PHE A 557 -4.94 38.76 3.17
C PHE A 557 -6.29 39.47 3.20
N SER A 558 -7.38 38.71 3.02
CA SER A 558 -8.75 39.19 3.18
C SER A 558 -9.41 38.49 4.36
N ASN A 559 -9.91 39.25 5.34
CA ASN A 559 -10.68 38.74 6.47
C ASN A 559 -12.12 39.25 6.41
N SER A 560 -13.07 38.36 6.17
CA SER A 560 -14.50 38.63 6.36
C SER A 560 -15.11 37.80 7.50
N GLY A 561 -14.35 36.86 8.05
CA GLY A 561 -14.72 36.04 9.21
C GLY A 561 -14.14 36.58 10.51
N THR A 562 -13.66 35.68 11.35
CA THR A 562 -13.05 36.00 12.65
C THR A 562 -11.58 35.58 12.69
N ILE A 563 -10.72 36.48 13.17
CA ILE A 563 -9.36 36.16 13.62
C ILE A 563 -9.32 36.45 15.12
N THR A 564 -9.06 35.45 15.96
CA THR A 564 -8.99 35.66 17.41
C THR A 564 -7.61 36.15 17.86
N GLY A 565 -6.54 35.67 17.22
CA GLY A 565 -5.17 36.04 17.55
C GLY A 565 -4.76 37.43 17.01
N GLY A 566 -3.47 37.73 17.17
CA GLY A 566 -2.89 38.99 16.70
C GLY A 566 -2.60 38.99 15.21
N VAL A 567 -2.52 40.18 14.61
CA VAL A 567 -2.14 40.35 13.21
C VAL A 567 -0.90 41.22 13.10
N SER A 568 0.13 40.71 12.41
CA SER A 568 1.27 41.49 11.93
C SER A 568 1.16 41.62 10.41
N ASN A 569 0.95 42.83 9.91
CA ASN A 569 0.79 43.08 8.48
C ASN A 569 1.96 43.87 7.91
N MET A 570 2.68 43.29 6.96
CA MET A 570 3.70 43.95 6.14
C MET A 570 3.27 44.05 4.66
N GLY A 571 2.19 43.36 4.26
CA GLY A 571 1.64 43.35 2.90
C GLY A 571 0.32 44.10 2.78
N LEU A 572 -0.59 43.57 1.98
CA LEU A 572 -1.97 44.05 1.83
C LEU A 572 -2.92 43.26 2.75
N PHE A 573 -3.63 43.95 3.62
CA PHE A 573 -4.63 43.35 4.49
C PHE A 573 -5.97 44.08 4.36
N ALA A 574 -7.03 43.37 4.04
CA ALA A 574 -8.40 43.88 4.04
C ALA A 574 -9.21 43.19 5.14
N ASN A 575 -9.81 43.96 6.03
CA ASN A 575 -10.67 43.46 7.09
C ASN A 575 -12.09 44.00 6.93
N THR A 576 -13.06 43.13 6.67
CA THR A 576 -14.50 43.40 6.80
C THR A 576 -15.14 42.60 7.92
N GLY A 577 -14.39 41.68 8.53
CA GLY A 577 -14.82 40.84 9.65
C GLY A 577 -14.34 41.36 11.00
N THR A 578 -14.01 40.43 11.90
CA THR A 578 -13.53 40.74 13.26
C THR A 578 -12.10 40.28 13.46
N ILE A 579 -11.29 41.12 14.11
CA ILE A 579 -9.97 40.77 14.65
C ILE A 579 -10.01 41.00 16.16
N GLY A 580 -9.88 39.93 16.94
CA GLY A 580 -9.90 39.96 18.40
C GLY A 580 -8.59 40.46 19.01
N GLY A 581 -7.45 40.06 18.43
CA GLY A 581 -6.12 40.39 18.94
C GLY A 581 -5.60 41.75 18.51
N ASN A 582 -4.39 42.06 18.97
CA ASN A 582 -3.68 43.29 18.60
C ASN A 582 -3.25 43.26 17.14
N VAL A 583 -3.25 44.42 16.49
CA VAL A 583 -2.78 44.60 15.11
C VAL A 583 -1.51 45.47 15.11
N THR A 584 -0.47 44.99 14.44
CA THR A 584 0.71 45.77 14.07
C THR A 584 0.76 45.89 12.56
N ASN A 585 0.56 47.10 12.04
CA ASN A 585 0.55 47.38 10.61
C ASN A 585 1.83 48.13 10.18
N MET A 586 2.61 47.51 9.30
CA MET A 586 3.74 48.08 8.57
C MET A 586 3.44 48.21 7.06
N GLY A 587 2.39 47.54 6.57
CA GLY A 587 1.96 47.55 5.17
C GLY A 587 0.71 48.41 4.93
N LEU A 588 -0.14 47.97 4.01
CA LEU A 588 -1.45 48.57 3.73
C LEU A 588 -2.55 47.76 4.44
N PHE A 589 -3.32 48.42 5.30
CA PHE A 589 -4.41 47.82 6.04
C PHE A 589 -5.71 48.59 5.83
N ALA A 590 -6.68 48.00 5.13
CA ALA A 590 -8.02 48.54 4.98
C ALA A 590 -8.96 47.91 6.01
N ASN A 591 -9.35 48.67 7.04
CA ASN A 591 -10.28 48.23 8.05
C ASN A 591 -11.69 48.77 7.78
N ASN A 592 -12.59 47.89 7.32
CA ASN A 592 -14.03 48.12 7.19
C ASN A 592 -14.85 47.21 8.13
N GLY A 593 -14.18 46.48 9.03
CA GLY A 593 -14.78 45.63 10.05
C GLY A 593 -14.46 46.13 11.46
N THR A 594 -14.29 45.20 12.40
CA THR A 594 -13.96 45.49 13.80
C THR A 594 -12.58 44.95 14.15
N VAL A 595 -11.77 45.79 14.81
CA VAL A 595 -10.56 45.37 15.54
C VAL A 595 -10.78 45.61 17.02
N SER A 596 -10.85 44.56 17.82
CA SER A 596 -11.09 44.65 19.26
C SER A 596 -9.82 44.97 20.05
N GLY A 597 -8.66 44.45 19.61
CA GLY A 597 -7.38 44.71 20.23
C GLY A 597 -6.82 46.11 19.94
N GLY A 598 -5.63 46.39 20.46
CA GLY A 598 -4.90 47.62 20.15
C GLY A 598 -4.36 47.61 18.72
N PHE A 599 -4.27 48.79 18.11
CA PHE A 599 -3.78 48.98 16.75
C PHE A 599 -2.51 49.84 16.75
N THR A 600 -1.39 49.29 16.31
CA THR A 600 -0.14 50.03 16.09
C THR A 600 0.10 50.18 14.60
N ASN A 601 0.09 51.41 14.11
CA ASN A 601 0.27 51.73 12.69
C ASN A 601 1.62 52.40 12.43
N THR A 602 2.39 51.82 11.52
CA THR A 602 3.63 52.38 10.93
C THR A 602 3.55 52.41 9.39
N GLY A 603 2.59 51.68 8.80
CA GLY A 603 2.26 51.74 7.37
C GLY A 603 1.05 52.64 7.09
N ILE A 604 0.15 52.19 6.21
CA ILE A 604 -1.09 52.89 5.85
C ILE A 604 -2.29 52.15 6.45
N LEU A 605 -3.07 52.85 7.27
CA LEU A 605 -4.37 52.41 7.74
C LEU A 605 -5.47 53.19 7.00
N SER A 606 -6.41 52.49 6.37
CA SER A 606 -7.57 53.08 5.69
C SER A 606 -8.88 52.38 6.06
N GLY A 607 -9.99 52.85 5.47
CA GLY A 607 -11.33 52.29 5.67
C GLY A 607 -12.18 53.04 6.69
N ASN A 608 -13.36 52.48 6.99
CA ASN A 608 -14.39 53.10 7.83
C ASN A 608 -14.88 52.21 8.99
N GLY A 609 -14.07 51.22 9.37
CA GLY A 609 -14.37 50.27 10.44
C GLY A 609 -14.17 50.82 11.85
N ILE A 610 -14.31 49.94 12.83
CA ILE A 610 -14.18 50.23 14.26
C ILE A 610 -12.84 49.69 14.79
N LEU A 611 -12.12 50.53 15.52
CA LEU A 611 -11.03 50.14 16.42
C LEU A 611 -11.56 50.28 17.86
N ALA A 612 -11.89 49.15 18.50
CA ALA A 612 -12.40 49.18 19.87
C ALA A 612 -11.28 49.44 20.88
N GLY A 613 -10.07 48.94 20.61
CA GLY A 613 -8.86 49.25 21.36
C GLY A 613 -8.24 50.60 20.99
N GLY A 614 -7.10 50.93 21.63
CA GLY A 614 -6.36 52.16 21.32
C GLY A 614 -5.62 52.09 19.99
N LEU A 615 -5.44 53.25 19.33
CA LEU A 615 -4.67 53.41 18.10
C LEU A 615 -3.40 54.22 18.39
N ILE A 616 -2.23 53.65 18.10
CA ILE A 616 -0.93 54.34 18.06
C ILE A 616 -0.53 54.51 16.60
N ASN A 617 -0.48 55.74 16.11
CA ASN A 617 -0.12 56.04 14.73
C ASN A 617 1.26 56.69 14.61
N SER A 618 2.16 56.02 13.90
CA SER A 618 3.47 56.49 13.47
C SER A 618 3.63 56.49 11.94
N GLY A 619 2.58 56.08 11.21
CA GLY A 619 2.49 56.04 9.74
C GLY A 619 1.35 56.91 9.23
N VAL A 620 0.63 56.46 8.20
CA VAL A 620 -0.51 57.18 7.60
C VAL A 620 -1.84 56.60 8.09
N VAL A 621 -2.73 57.47 8.58
CA VAL A 621 -4.16 57.15 8.74
C VAL A 621 -4.92 57.93 7.67
N ALA A 622 -5.60 57.20 6.78
CA ALA A 622 -6.35 57.73 5.64
C ALA A 622 -7.74 57.08 5.56
N PRO A 623 -8.73 57.53 6.36
CA PRO A 623 -10.08 56.99 6.32
C PRO A 623 -10.65 57.04 4.89
N GLY A 624 -11.19 55.92 4.41
CA GLY A 624 -11.64 55.78 3.02
C GLY A 624 -13.13 56.13 2.81
N ASN A 625 -13.48 56.52 1.57
CA ASN A 625 -14.81 56.89 1.03
C ASN A 625 -15.40 58.20 1.59
N SER A 626 -15.64 59.22 0.77
CA SER A 626 -16.18 60.51 1.24
C SER A 626 -17.67 60.42 1.61
N ILE A 627 -18.11 60.72 2.85
CA ILE A 627 -17.35 61.13 4.04
C ILE A 627 -16.97 59.88 4.87
N GLY A 628 -15.66 59.67 5.08
CA GLY A 628 -15.13 58.41 5.61
C GLY A 628 -14.80 58.56 7.08
N THR A 629 -15.54 57.86 7.95
CA THR A 629 -15.32 57.91 9.39
C THR A 629 -14.60 56.64 9.85
N LEU A 630 -13.40 56.78 10.41
CA LEU A 630 -12.73 55.73 11.19
C LEU A 630 -13.08 55.95 12.67
N ASN A 631 -13.70 54.96 13.31
CA ASN A 631 -14.07 55.07 14.73
C ASN A 631 -13.02 54.44 15.63
N VAL A 632 -12.51 55.20 16.60
CA VAL A 632 -11.56 54.73 17.61
C VAL A 632 -12.21 54.90 18.99
N ASN A 633 -12.65 53.79 19.60
CA ASN A 633 -13.28 53.83 20.91
C ASN A 633 -12.26 53.87 22.07
N GLY A 634 -11.01 53.48 21.80
CA GLY A 634 -9.90 53.57 22.75
C GLY A 634 -9.11 54.88 22.65
N SER A 635 -7.97 54.94 23.33
CA SER A 635 -7.06 56.09 23.24
C SER A 635 -6.44 56.21 21.84
N PHE A 636 -6.41 57.42 21.28
CA PHE A 636 -5.69 57.72 20.04
C PHE A 636 -4.39 58.49 20.33
N VAL A 637 -3.25 57.94 19.91
CA VAL A 637 -1.92 58.55 20.04
C VAL A 637 -1.35 58.78 18.65
N GLN A 638 -1.07 60.04 18.32
CA GLN A 638 -0.42 60.45 17.07
C GLN A 638 1.06 60.78 17.35
N ASN A 639 1.98 59.92 16.90
CA ASN A 639 3.42 60.14 17.06
C ASN A 639 3.94 61.17 16.03
N PRO A 640 5.10 61.83 16.29
CA PRO A 640 5.64 62.86 15.42
C PRO A 640 5.90 62.44 13.97
N THR A 641 6.13 61.14 13.73
CA THR A 641 6.38 60.59 12.38
C THR A 641 5.09 60.23 11.62
N GLY A 642 3.94 60.20 12.30
CA GLY A 642 2.68 59.84 11.67
C GLY A 642 2.00 61.03 11.00
N SER A 643 1.14 60.75 10.03
CA SER A 643 0.25 61.73 9.38
C SER A 643 -1.20 61.24 9.33
N TYR A 644 -2.12 62.20 9.31
CA TYR A 644 -3.53 61.99 8.97
C TYR A 644 -3.80 62.60 7.59
N GLN A 645 -4.34 61.83 6.66
CA GLN A 645 -4.61 62.22 5.28
C GLN A 645 -6.11 62.06 4.98
N VAL A 646 -6.70 63.02 4.27
CA VAL A 646 -8.14 63.05 3.91
C VAL A 646 -8.29 63.01 2.39
#